data_AF-A0A1C6MEB9-F1
#
_entry.id   AF-A0A1C6MEB9-F1
#
_cell.length_a   1.000
_cell.length_b   1.000
_cell.length_c   1.000
_cell.angle_alpha   90.00
_cell.angle_beta   90.00
_cell.angle_gamma   90.00
#
_symmetry.space_group_name_H-M   'P 1'
#
loop_
_entity.id
_entity.type
_entity.pdbx_description
1 polymer ?
#
loop_
_entity_poly.entity_id
_entity_poly.type
_entity_poly.pdbx_seq_one_letter_code
_entity_poly.pdbx_strand_id
1 'polypeptide(L)'
;MTGRWEFWIDRGGTFTDVVGRRPDGRLVTTKLLSHHPERYRDAAVAGVRMMLGLGPDEPVPAEKVSVVKMGTTVATNALLERKGEPTVLLITEGFRDALRIAYQNRPRIFDRRIVLPEALYDRVIEVPERIGAQGGLVRPLDVDEVRRALVRARADGLRSAAVVLLHGYRHAEHEQAVAELARRAGFAQVSCSHEVSPLMKLVPRGDTTVVDAYLSPILGRYVDEIAAQLPGIRLMFMQSNGGLRQAAHFRGKDAVLSGPAGGVVGMVRTAAEAGGGHDRVIGFDMGGTSTDVSHYAGEFERVFGNEVAGVRMRAPMMNIHTVAAGGGSVLHFDGRRYRVGPDSAGADPGPACYRRGGPLTVTDANVMLGRIQPAHFPAVFGPDGDQPLDAETVRTRFAELAERAAVEAGDDRGPEEVAAGFLDIAVLNMANAVKKISVQRGHDITRYALTSFGGAGGQHACAVADALGIDTVLVPPLAGVLSAYGIGVADATAMREQAVEAEFTDPAALRRVQEVCDSLAAQTRRELHDDGVPDASVTTRARVLIRYAGTDSTIGVPLADADTMAAEFVRAHRERYAFTMDKPLVAEAVSVEALGAPGGAGEHETQPGDREGELTPAATIRMYTGGRWQDTGLYRRTDLRPGDTLTGPAVIAEEDATTVLDPDWQAAMGDRGHLTLTRTRARTDRVAVGTAADPVMLEVFNSLFMAIAEQMGVRLENTAHSVNIKERLDFSCALFDADGNLIANAPHIPVHLGSMGESIKEVLRRRGDEMRPGDVYAINDPYHGGTHLPDVTVVTPVFDTDGDTLLFLVASRGHHAEIGGITPGSMPAFSSTIQEEGILFDNWLLVRDGELREDATRELLAAGPYPSRAPDANLADLRAQIAANEKGIQELRRMTEQFGLDVVQAYMGHVQDNAEESVRRIIAQLSDGSYRYDTDSGAEIHVALTVDRAARSAVLDFAGTSPQQPGNANAPSSVVMAAVLYVFRTLVADDIPLNSGCLKPVQVRIPEGSMLAPVFPAATVAGNVETSQAVTGALYAALGVQAEGSGTMNNLTFGNDRVQYYETVASGSGAGDGFDGADAVQTHMTNSRLTDPEVLEWRYPVRVDSFAIRSGSGGTGRWHGGCGVERRLRFLEPMTIALLTNHRRVAPYGMAGGAPGALGVNSIERVDGTHETLAGCDAAEVGVDDVLVLRTPGGGGYGAPAGD
;
A
#
# COMPACT_ATOMS: atom_id res chain seq x y z
N MET A 1 7.27 37.86 24.57
CA MET A 1 8.04 37.92 23.31
C MET A 1 9.52 38.00 23.65
N THR A 2 10.38 37.24 22.96
CA THR A 2 11.82 37.07 23.27
C THR A 2 12.70 38.22 22.77
N GLY A 3 12.16 39.14 21.97
CA GLY A 3 12.90 40.25 21.34
C GLY A 3 13.91 39.81 20.28
N ARG A 4 13.83 38.54 19.83
CA ARG A 4 14.74 37.90 18.88
C ARG A 4 13.97 37.30 17.70
N TRP A 5 14.67 37.04 16.60
CA TRP A 5 14.11 36.35 15.43
C TRP A 5 13.89 34.86 15.70
N GLU A 6 12.88 34.30 15.05
CA GLU A 6 12.71 32.85 14.90
C GLU A 6 12.64 32.54 13.40
N PHE A 7 13.24 31.45 12.95
CA PHE A 7 13.17 31.01 11.56
C PHE A 7 12.58 29.62 11.48
N TRP A 8 11.61 29.44 10.60
CA TRP A 8 10.90 28.20 10.36
C TRP A 8 11.05 27.83 8.89
N ILE A 9 11.58 26.66 8.61
CA ILE A 9 12.12 26.34 7.30
C ILE A 9 11.63 24.97 6.85
N ASP A 10 11.06 24.89 5.65
CA ASP A 10 10.83 23.63 4.97
C ASP A 10 11.77 23.52 3.77
N ARG A 11 12.71 22.58 3.83
CA ARG A 11 13.63 22.31 2.73
C ARG A 11 13.04 21.19 1.86
N GLY A 12 12.21 21.59 0.89
CA GLY A 12 11.65 20.71 -0.14
C GLY A 12 12.66 20.32 -1.23
N GLY A 13 12.20 19.51 -2.19
CA GLY A 13 13.04 19.06 -3.33
C GLY A 13 13.34 20.17 -4.34
N THR A 14 12.32 20.97 -4.71
CA THR A 14 12.47 22.06 -5.69
C THR A 14 12.80 23.39 -5.04
N PHE A 15 12.04 23.76 -4.00
CA PHE A 15 12.18 25.04 -3.30
C PHE A 15 12.37 24.84 -1.80
N THR A 16 13.09 25.78 -1.19
CA THR A 16 13.22 25.94 0.25
C THR A 16 12.39 27.14 0.67
N ASP A 17 11.41 26.87 1.53
CA ASP A 17 10.48 27.85 2.05
C ASP A 17 10.94 28.32 3.43
N VAL A 18 11.13 29.63 3.59
CA VAL A 18 11.63 30.22 4.83
C VAL A 18 10.61 31.21 5.35
N VAL A 19 10.14 30.98 6.58
CA VAL A 19 9.28 31.90 7.34
C VAL A 19 10.10 32.48 8.49
N GLY A 20 10.29 33.79 8.50
CA GLY A 20 10.96 34.52 9.57
C GLY A 20 9.94 35.24 10.46
N ARG A 21 9.95 34.96 11.75
CA ARG A 21 9.22 35.76 12.75
C ARG A 21 10.14 36.83 13.30
N ARG A 22 9.80 38.08 13.02
CA ARG A 22 10.53 39.27 13.49
C ARG A 22 10.43 39.42 15.01
N PRO A 23 11.36 40.15 15.65
CA PRO A 23 11.28 40.51 17.07
C PRO A 23 9.98 41.21 17.48
N ASP A 24 9.33 41.90 16.54
CA ASP A 24 8.04 42.59 16.72
C ASP A 24 6.81 41.67 16.50
N GLY A 25 7.03 40.39 16.18
CA GLY A 25 5.98 39.39 15.99
C GLY A 25 5.54 39.19 14.54
N ARG A 26 5.90 40.07 13.59
CA ARG A 26 5.49 39.95 12.18
C ARG A 26 6.16 38.77 11.48
N LEU A 27 5.41 38.09 10.63
CA LEU A 27 5.94 37.06 9.73
C LEU A 27 6.38 37.68 8.40
N VAL A 28 7.51 37.22 7.91
CA VAL A 28 8.03 37.51 6.56
C VAL A 28 8.41 36.19 5.91
N THR A 29 8.30 36.10 4.58
CA THR A 29 8.58 34.89 3.83
C THR A 29 9.64 35.12 2.76
N THR A 30 10.39 34.08 2.42
CA THR A 30 11.21 34.07 1.21
C THR A 30 11.28 32.64 0.67
N LYS A 31 11.47 32.51 -0.64
CA LYS A 31 11.52 31.24 -1.36
C LYS A 31 12.80 31.18 -2.17
N LEU A 32 13.58 30.12 -1.98
CA LEU A 32 14.84 29.89 -2.68
C LEU A 32 14.79 28.55 -3.43
N LEU A 33 15.60 28.39 -4.46
CA LEU A 33 15.82 27.06 -5.05
C LEU A 33 16.58 26.18 -4.05
N SER A 34 16.09 24.97 -3.78
CA SER A 34 16.71 24.08 -2.79
C SER A 34 18.15 23.68 -3.11
N HIS A 35 18.52 23.72 -4.40
CA HIS A 35 19.85 23.41 -4.88
C HIS A 35 20.31 24.42 -5.93
N HIS A 36 21.22 25.33 -5.54
CA HIS A 36 21.84 26.32 -6.43
C HIS A 36 23.29 26.62 -5.98
N PRO A 37 24.21 25.64 -6.12
CA PRO A 37 25.54 25.68 -5.50
C PRO A 37 26.41 26.86 -5.95
N GLU A 38 26.13 27.44 -7.13
CA GLU A 38 26.82 28.62 -7.64
C GLU A 38 26.51 29.90 -6.86
N ARG A 39 25.44 29.91 -6.04
CA ARG A 39 24.93 31.11 -5.34
C ARG A 39 24.98 30.99 -3.82
N TYR A 40 24.78 29.80 -3.28
CA TYR A 40 24.86 29.53 -1.84
C TYR A 40 25.17 28.07 -1.56
N ARG A 41 25.79 27.79 -0.40
CA ARG A 41 26.09 26.42 0.06
C ARG A 41 24.83 25.67 0.48
N ASP A 42 24.00 26.34 1.28
CA ASP A 42 22.73 25.80 1.75
C ASP A 42 21.65 26.89 1.69
N ALA A 43 20.48 26.53 1.16
CA ALA A 43 19.38 27.46 0.91
C ALA A 43 18.72 27.96 2.21
N ALA A 44 18.68 27.14 3.25
CA ALA A 44 18.07 27.51 4.52
C ALA A 44 18.91 28.57 5.24
N VAL A 45 20.23 28.36 5.31
CA VAL A 45 21.16 29.35 5.89
C VAL A 45 21.18 30.63 5.06
N ALA A 46 21.14 30.52 3.73
CA ALA A 46 21.06 31.68 2.84
C ALA A 46 19.79 32.50 3.09
N GLY A 47 18.63 31.85 3.24
CA GLY A 47 17.38 32.51 3.58
C GLY A 47 17.43 33.24 4.92
N VAL A 48 18.03 32.63 5.95
CA VAL A 48 18.27 33.29 7.26
C VAL A 48 19.14 34.54 7.10
N ARG A 49 20.25 34.46 6.35
CA ARG A 49 21.14 35.61 6.09
C ARG A 49 20.41 36.72 5.34
N MET A 50 19.66 36.37 4.28
CA MET A 50 18.88 37.33 3.49
C MET A 50 17.87 38.09 4.33
N MET A 51 17.10 37.39 5.18
CA MET A 51 16.10 38.02 6.06
C MET A 51 16.72 38.91 7.15
N LEU A 52 17.95 38.63 7.57
CA LEU A 52 18.71 39.48 8.51
C LEU A 52 19.45 40.63 7.81
N GLY A 53 19.44 40.69 6.48
CA GLY A 53 20.18 41.69 5.70
C GLY A 53 21.70 41.46 5.71
N LEU A 54 22.14 40.21 5.89
CA LEU A 54 23.55 39.82 5.95
C LEU A 54 24.08 39.42 4.57
N GLY A 55 25.39 39.58 4.37
CA GLY A 55 26.06 39.07 3.17
C GLY A 55 26.11 37.52 3.10
N PRO A 56 26.36 36.91 1.93
CA PRO A 56 26.33 35.45 1.74
C PRO A 56 27.23 34.64 2.69
N ASP A 57 28.37 35.21 3.09
CA ASP A 57 29.37 34.59 3.96
C ASP A 57 29.48 35.24 5.35
N GLU A 58 28.60 36.19 5.68
CA GLU A 58 28.63 36.88 6.96
C GLU A 58 28.08 35.96 8.08
N PRO A 59 28.72 35.92 9.26
CA PRO A 59 28.26 35.08 10.37
C PRO A 59 26.93 35.56 10.92
N VAL A 60 26.02 34.61 11.21
CA VAL A 60 24.71 34.91 11.81
C VAL A 60 24.88 35.16 13.32
N PRO A 61 24.53 36.33 13.85
CA PRO A 61 24.70 36.63 15.28
C PRO A 61 23.71 35.86 16.15
N ALA A 62 24.19 34.96 17.01
CA ALA A 62 23.35 34.09 17.84
C ALA A 62 22.43 34.85 18.79
N GLU A 63 22.85 36.04 19.26
CA GLU A 63 22.06 36.91 20.11
C GLU A 63 20.84 37.54 19.40
N LYS A 64 20.79 37.51 18.06
CA LYS A 64 19.63 37.99 17.28
C LYS A 64 18.61 36.90 17.01
N VAL A 65 18.98 35.62 17.16
CA VAL A 65 18.15 34.47 16.77
C VAL A 65 17.85 33.61 18.00
N SER A 66 16.57 33.37 18.27
CA SER A 66 16.13 32.54 19.38
C SER A 66 16.22 31.05 19.05
N VAL A 67 15.73 30.67 17.87
CA VAL A 67 15.66 29.27 17.41
C VAL A 67 15.52 29.22 15.89
N VAL A 68 16.07 28.17 15.28
CA VAL A 68 15.76 27.75 13.92
C VAL A 68 15.07 26.39 13.98
N LYS A 69 13.88 26.29 13.39
CA LYS A 69 13.08 25.06 13.28
C LYS A 69 13.05 24.64 11.82
N MET A 70 13.33 23.38 11.53
CA MET A 70 13.50 22.92 10.14
C MET A 70 12.88 21.55 9.88
N GLY A 71 12.17 21.42 8.76
CA GLY A 71 11.86 20.16 8.10
C GLY A 71 12.78 19.96 6.90
N THR A 72 13.08 18.71 6.57
CA THR A 72 14.00 18.41 5.47
C THR A 72 13.64 17.16 4.70
N THR A 73 13.80 17.24 3.39
CA THR A 73 13.65 16.09 2.48
C THR A 73 14.93 15.28 2.31
N VAL A 74 16.03 15.62 3.00
CA VAL A 74 17.34 14.95 2.84
C VAL A 74 17.25 13.43 3.08
N ALA A 75 16.58 12.99 4.14
CA ALA A 75 16.38 11.56 4.42
C ALA A 75 15.53 10.88 3.33
N THR A 76 14.41 11.50 2.96
CA THR A 76 13.50 10.98 1.92
C THR A 76 14.23 10.87 0.57
N ASN A 77 15.00 11.87 0.17
CA ASN A 77 15.75 11.87 -1.08
C ASN A 77 16.90 10.86 -1.05
N ALA A 78 17.63 10.76 0.07
CA ALA A 78 18.67 9.73 0.23
C ALA A 78 18.08 8.32 0.12
N LEU A 79 16.86 8.10 0.63
CA LEU A 79 16.15 6.82 0.51
C LEU A 79 15.71 6.55 -0.93
N LEU A 80 15.13 7.55 -1.61
CA LEU A 80 14.67 7.46 -3.01
C LEU A 80 15.83 7.27 -3.99
N GLU A 81 16.93 7.99 -3.81
CA GLU A 81 18.11 7.95 -4.68
C GLU A 81 19.09 6.83 -4.31
N ARG A 82 18.81 6.06 -3.25
CA ARG A 82 19.70 5.01 -2.71
C ARG A 82 21.11 5.55 -2.37
N LYS A 83 21.16 6.72 -1.72
CA LYS A 83 22.40 7.43 -1.32
C LYS A 83 22.55 7.55 0.19
N GLY A 84 22.39 6.44 0.92
CA GLY A 84 22.68 6.35 2.36
C GLY A 84 24.09 5.87 2.68
N GLU A 85 24.32 5.57 3.95
CA GLU A 85 25.59 5.07 4.44
C GLU A 85 25.75 3.56 4.15
N PRO A 86 26.93 3.08 3.69
CA PRO A 86 27.18 1.66 3.51
C PRO A 86 26.99 0.85 4.80
N THR A 87 25.99 -0.02 4.81
CA THR A 87 25.40 -0.62 6.02
C THR A 87 25.59 -2.13 6.04
N VAL A 88 26.04 -2.65 7.19
CA VAL A 88 26.02 -4.10 7.48
C VAL A 88 24.79 -4.48 8.30
N LEU A 89 24.10 -5.55 7.91
CA LEU A 89 23.04 -6.18 8.70
C LEU A 89 23.65 -7.32 9.53
N LEU A 90 23.44 -7.30 10.85
CA LEU A 90 23.73 -8.40 11.76
C LEU A 90 22.41 -9.05 12.14
N ILE A 91 22.24 -10.32 11.80
CA ILE A 91 20.99 -11.06 11.99
C ILE A 91 21.27 -12.46 12.52
N THR A 92 20.33 -13.03 13.27
CA THR A 92 20.42 -14.41 13.77
C THR A 92 20.77 -15.40 12.65
N GLU A 93 21.70 -16.32 12.91
CA GLU A 93 22.11 -17.36 11.97
C GLU A 93 20.91 -18.18 11.48
N GLY A 94 20.88 -18.46 10.17
CA GLY A 94 19.76 -19.10 9.47
C GLY A 94 18.77 -18.10 8.86
N PHE A 95 18.92 -16.80 9.10
CA PHE A 95 18.01 -15.75 8.65
C PHE A 95 18.67 -14.69 7.77
N ARG A 96 19.83 -15.00 7.16
CA ARG A 96 20.56 -14.07 6.28
C ARG A 96 19.70 -13.37 5.23
N ASP A 97 18.74 -14.08 4.65
CA ASP A 97 17.92 -13.57 3.55
C ASP A 97 16.52 -13.12 4.02
N ALA A 98 16.25 -13.09 5.34
CA ALA A 98 14.90 -12.84 5.86
C ALA A 98 14.30 -11.50 5.40
N LEU A 99 15.09 -10.42 5.37
CA LEU A 99 14.61 -9.12 4.89
C LEU A 99 14.46 -9.09 3.35
N ARG A 100 15.29 -9.86 2.63
CA ARG A 100 15.22 -9.98 1.17
C ARG A 100 14.01 -10.80 0.72
N ILE A 101 13.76 -11.94 1.35
CA ILE A 101 12.58 -12.78 1.12
C ILE A 101 11.33 -12.10 1.63
N ALA A 102 11.44 -11.28 2.69
CA ALA A 102 10.37 -10.39 3.10
C ALA A 102 9.13 -11.22 3.51
N TYR A 103 7.98 -10.92 2.92
CA TYR A 103 6.75 -11.69 3.04
C TYR A 103 6.45 -12.49 1.77
N GLN A 104 7.48 -12.80 0.97
CA GLN A 104 7.47 -13.64 -0.24
C GLN A 104 6.52 -13.22 -1.39
N ASN A 105 5.64 -12.25 -1.20
CA ASN A 105 4.68 -11.78 -2.19
C ASN A 105 5.35 -10.91 -3.27
N ARG A 106 4.91 -11.03 -4.52
CA ARG A 106 5.33 -10.12 -5.60
C ARG A 106 4.59 -8.78 -5.51
N PRO A 107 5.25 -7.64 -5.79
CA PRO A 107 4.62 -6.31 -5.74
C PRO A 107 3.52 -6.11 -6.80
N ARG A 108 3.73 -6.60 -8.03
CA ARG A 108 2.77 -6.47 -9.14
C ARG A 108 2.42 -7.85 -9.68
N ILE A 109 1.15 -8.25 -9.53
CA ILE A 109 0.78 -9.67 -9.72
C ILE A 109 0.79 -10.17 -11.16
N PHE A 110 0.68 -9.26 -12.13
CA PHE A 110 0.61 -9.54 -13.57
C PHE A 110 1.93 -9.31 -14.30
N ASP A 111 2.95 -8.77 -13.62
CA ASP A 111 4.27 -8.58 -14.19
C ASP A 111 4.96 -9.93 -14.38
N ARG A 112 5.41 -10.21 -15.60
CA ARG A 112 6.28 -11.36 -15.89
C ARG A 112 7.71 -11.13 -15.38
N ARG A 113 8.23 -9.92 -15.59
CA ARG A 113 9.50 -9.47 -14.99
C ARG A 113 9.22 -8.98 -13.57
N ILE A 114 9.38 -9.88 -12.60
CA ILE A 114 9.18 -9.54 -11.19
C ILE A 114 10.38 -8.72 -10.70
N VAL A 115 10.13 -7.48 -10.29
CA VAL A 115 11.14 -6.61 -9.67
C VAL A 115 10.85 -6.51 -8.18
N LEU A 116 11.73 -7.09 -7.36
CA LEU A 116 11.68 -6.96 -5.92
C LEU A 116 12.35 -5.66 -5.46
N PRO A 117 11.89 -5.04 -4.36
CA PRO A 117 12.57 -3.88 -3.78
C PRO A 117 14.05 -4.16 -3.49
N GLU A 118 14.89 -3.15 -3.71
CA GLU A 118 16.31 -3.22 -3.44
C GLU A 118 16.60 -3.21 -1.93
N ALA A 119 17.58 -4.00 -1.49
CA ALA A 119 18.02 -4.01 -0.10
C ALA A 119 18.84 -2.75 0.21
N LEU A 120 18.65 -2.16 1.40
CA LEU A 120 19.41 -1.00 1.86
C LEU A 120 20.77 -1.35 2.50
N TYR A 121 21.05 -2.63 2.69
CA TYR A 121 22.29 -3.12 3.29
C TYR A 121 23.18 -3.78 2.23
N ASP A 122 24.49 -3.62 2.38
CA ASP A 122 25.47 -4.15 1.42
C ASP A 122 25.97 -5.55 1.78
N ARG A 123 25.84 -5.92 3.06
CA ARG A 123 26.35 -7.19 3.59
C ARG A 123 25.53 -7.67 4.76
N VAL A 124 25.39 -8.98 4.87
CA VAL A 124 24.81 -9.65 6.03
C VAL A 124 25.90 -10.42 6.79
N ILE A 125 25.88 -10.30 8.12
CA ILE A 125 26.64 -11.13 9.05
C ILE A 125 25.61 -11.95 9.83
N GLU A 126 25.68 -13.26 9.67
CA GLU A 126 24.93 -14.19 10.52
C GLU A 126 25.60 -14.26 11.90
N VAL A 127 24.83 -13.91 12.92
CA VAL A 127 25.26 -13.92 14.32
C VAL A 127 24.97 -15.32 14.86
N PRO A 128 25.97 -16.05 15.39
CA PRO A 128 25.76 -17.38 15.92
C PRO A 128 25.19 -17.30 17.34
N GLU A 129 23.88 -17.08 17.47
CA GLU A 129 23.13 -17.04 18.72
C GLU A 129 21.67 -17.47 18.52
N ARG A 130 20.96 -17.80 19.60
CA ARG A 130 19.50 -17.97 19.54
C ARG A 130 18.82 -17.87 20.90
N ILE A 131 17.82 -17.00 21.01
CA ILE A 131 16.85 -16.95 22.11
C ILE A 131 15.49 -17.43 21.57
N GLY A 132 14.76 -18.23 22.34
CA GLY A 132 13.41 -18.69 22.00
C GLY A 132 12.33 -17.67 22.35
N ALA A 133 11.11 -17.84 21.81
CA ALA A 133 10.00 -16.90 21.96
C ALA A 133 9.61 -16.57 23.42
N GLN A 134 9.84 -17.52 24.34
CA GLN A 134 9.58 -17.37 25.78
C GLN A 134 10.83 -17.00 26.62
N GLY A 135 11.94 -16.63 25.96
CA GLY A 135 13.19 -16.21 26.61
C GLY A 135 14.16 -17.34 26.97
N GLY A 136 13.84 -18.59 26.63
CA GLY A 136 14.75 -19.72 26.80
C GLY A 136 16.00 -19.60 25.92
N LEU A 137 17.18 -19.83 26.49
CA LEU A 137 18.43 -19.86 25.72
C LEU A 137 18.49 -21.11 24.84
N VAL A 138 18.52 -20.91 23.52
CA VAL A 138 18.63 -22.00 22.52
C VAL A 138 20.08 -22.18 22.09
N ARG A 139 20.78 -21.08 21.80
CA ARG A 139 22.21 -21.08 21.46
C ARG A 139 22.90 -19.86 22.09
N PRO A 140 23.99 -20.04 22.84
CA PRO A 140 24.81 -18.93 23.34
C PRO A 140 25.40 -18.08 22.21
N LEU A 141 25.56 -16.77 22.44
CA LEU A 141 26.22 -15.86 21.51
C LEU A 141 27.72 -16.17 21.36
N ASP A 142 28.18 -16.44 20.13
CA ASP A 142 29.61 -16.51 19.80
C ASP A 142 30.21 -15.12 19.59
N VAL A 143 30.72 -14.54 20.68
CA VAL A 143 31.34 -13.20 20.70
C VAL A 143 32.57 -13.11 19.78
N ASP A 144 33.36 -14.18 19.67
CA ASP A 144 34.63 -14.17 18.97
C ASP A 144 34.45 -14.18 17.45
N GLU A 145 33.48 -14.95 16.96
CA GLU A 145 33.11 -14.97 15.56
C GLU A 145 32.53 -13.64 15.10
N VAL A 146 31.57 -13.09 15.86
CA VAL A 146 30.93 -11.80 15.56
C VAL A 146 31.96 -10.68 15.50
N ARG A 147 32.87 -10.62 16.48
CA ARG A 147 33.98 -9.65 16.50
C ARG A 147 34.86 -9.74 15.25
N ARG A 148 35.24 -10.94 14.82
CA ARG A 148 36.07 -11.12 13.60
C ARG A 148 35.31 -10.71 12.33
N ALA A 149 34.01 -10.96 12.26
CA ALA A 149 33.18 -10.58 11.12
C ALA A 149 33.04 -9.05 11.03
N LEU A 150 32.77 -8.37 12.15
CA LEU A 150 32.66 -6.92 12.24
C LEU A 150 33.96 -6.19 11.85
N VAL A 151 35.11 -6.66 12.33
CA VAL A 151 36.41 -6.08 11.96
C VAL A 151 36.65 -6.17 10.45
N ARG A 152 36.29 -7.28 9.82
CA ARG A 152 36.40 -7.45 8.35
C ARG A 152 35.42 -6.55 7.60
N ALA A 153 34.16 -6.51 8.01
CA ALA A 153 33.15 -5.61 7.44
C ALA A 153 33.59 -4.14 7.49
N ARG A 154 34.18 -3.70 8.61
CA ARG A 154 34.72 -2.34 8.75
C ARG A 154 35.90 -2.09 7.81
N ALA A 155 36.82 -3.04 7.70
CA ALA A 155 37.98 -2.96 6.81
C ALA A 155 37.56 -2.83 5.33
N ASP A 156 36.48 -3.50 4.95
CA ASP A 156 35.95 -3.49 3.58
C ASP A 156 35.13 -2.24 3.21
N GLY A 157 35.03 -1.27 4.13
CA GLY A 157 34.42 0.03 3.84
C GLY A 157 33.06 0.28 4.47
N LEU A 158 32.44 -0.71 5.14
CA LEU A 158 31.14 -0.51 5.80
C LEU A 158 31.28 0.43 7.00
N ARG A 159 30.29 1.30 7.21
CA ARG A 159 30.39 2.40 8.17
C ARG A 159 29.29 2.43 9.23
N SER A 160 28.13 1.89 8.91
CA SER A 160 26.98 1.72 9.80
C SER A 160 26.63 0.24 9.98
N ALA A 161 26.01 -0.10 11.12
CA ALA A 161 25.57 -1.45 11.44
C ALA A 161 24.12 -1.46 11.96
N ALA A 162 23.31 -2.37 11.43
CA ALA A 162 21.97 -2.68 11.94
C ALA A 162 21.99 -4.04 12.63
N VAL A 163 21.59 -4.10 13.91
CA VAL A 163 21.56 -5.34 14.71
C VAL A 163 20.11 -5.76 14.91
N VAL A 164 19.74 -6.93 14.36
CA VAL A 164 18.36 -7.43 14.31
C VAL A 164 18.36 -8.92 14.65
N LEU A 165 18.13 -9.27 15.91
CA LEU A 165 18.09 -10.67 16.34
C LEU A 165 16.65 -11.13 16.60
N LEU A 166 16.37 -12.41 16.36
CA LEU A 166 15.05 -12.99 16.64
C LEU A 166 14.70 -12.90 18.13
N HIS A 167 13.46 -12.48 18.38
CA HIS A 167 12.92 -12.14 19.70
C HIS A 167 13.66 -11.03 20.45
N GLY A 168 14.56 -10.31 19.77
CA GLY A 168 15.35 -9.20 20.32
C GLY A 168 14.50 -8.05 20.87
N TYR A 169 13.29 -7.85 20.34
CA TYR A 169 12.33 -6.87 20.84
C TYR A 169 11.91 -7.10 22.30
N ARG A 170 12.02 -8.34 22.79
CA ARG A 170 11.65 -8.75 24.15
C ARG A 170 12.87 -9.17 24.99
N HIS A 171 13.88 -9.76 24.34
CA HIS A 171 15.09 -10.31 24.96
C HIS A 171 16.33 -9.67 24.32
N ALA A 172 16.70 -8.49 24.80
CA ALA A 172 17.65 -7.59 24.14
C ALA A 172 19.13 -7.89 24.46
N GLU A 173 19.43 -8.83 25.36
CA GLU A 173 20.77 -9.01 25.92
C GLU A 173 21.82 -9.32 24.84
N HIS A 174 21.48 -10.18 23.88
CA HIS A 174 22.37 -10.50 22.76
C HIS A 174 22.54 -9.33 21.80
N GLU A 175 21.47 -8.57 21.50
CA GLU A 175 21.57 -7.38 20.63
C GLU A 175 22.50 -6.34 21.25
N GLN A 176 22.39 -6.10 22.56
CA GLN A 176 23.23 -5.15 23.28
C GLN A 176 24.71 -5.55 23.22
N ALA A 177 25.01 -6.83 23.42
CA ALA A 177 26.38 -7.35 23.33
C ALA A 177 26.95 -7.20 21.91
N VAL A 178 26.18 -7.56 20.88
CA VAL A 178 26.59 -7.41 19.48
C VAL A 178 26.81 -5.94 19.12
N ALA A 179 25.95 -5.04 19.59
CA ALA A 179 26.08 -3.61 19.37
C ALA A 179 27.36 -3.03 20.00
N GLU A 180 27.70 -3.47 21.22
CA GLU A 180 28.96 -3.08 21.85
C GLU A 180 30.18 -3.55 21.05
N LEU A 181 30.15 -4.77 20.50
CA LEU A 181 31.21 -5.27 19.62
C LEU A 181 31.33 -4.42 18.34
N ALA A 182 30.21 -4.04 17.73
CA ALA A 182 30.20 -3.18 16.54
C ALA A 182 30.80 -1.80 16.84
N ARG A 183 30.42 -1.18 17.96
CA ARG A 183 31.02 0.10 18.40
C ARG A 183 32.53 -0.03 18.63
N ARG A 184 32.98 -1.09 19.31
CA ARG A 184 34.41 -1.38 19.53
C ARG A 184 35.18 -1.65 18.23
N ALA A 185 34.52 -2.21 17.22
CA ALA A 185 35.10 -2.39 15.87
C ALA A 185 35.18 -1.08 15.06
N GLY A 186 34.64 0.02 15.58
CA GLY A 186 34.76 1.35 14.99
C GLY A 186 33.61 1.77 14.08
N PHE A 187 32.47 1.09 14.12
CA PHE A 187 31.26 1.56 13.44
C PHE A 187 30.75 2.86 14.10
N ALA A 188 30.52 3.89 13.29
CA ALA A 188 30.13 5.22 13.78
C ALA A 188 28.64 5.27 14.14
N GLN A 189 27.83 4.50 13.42
CA GLN A 189 26.40 4.32 13.66
C GLN A 189 26.11 2.84 13.90
N VAL A 190 25.45 2.54 15.02
CA VAL A 190 24.96 1.19 15.35
C VAL A 190 23.52 1.31 15.82
N SER A 191 22.59 0.80 15.03
CA SER A 191 21.16 0.81 15.31
C SER A 191 20.72 -0.58 15.76
N CYS A 192 20.14 -0.69 16.96
CA CYS A 192 19.66 -1.97 17.51
C CYS A 192 18.15 -2.07 17.40
N SER A 193 17.64 -3.23 17.00
CA SER A 193 16.23 -3.37 16.69
C SER A 193 15.32 -3.21 17.90
N HIS A 194 15.76 -3.63 19.09
CA HIS A 194 15.06 -3.39 20.36
C HIS A 194 15.03 -1.92 20.81
N GLU A 195 15.87 -1.05 20.25
CA GLU A 195 15.84 0.40 20.55
C GLU A 195 15.04 1.17 19.49
N VAL A 196 15.11 0.70 18.24
CA VAL A 196 14.54 1.40 17.07
C VAL A 196 13.06 1.05 16.89
N SER A 197 12.68 -0.22 17.03
CA SER A 197 11.31 -0.71 16.86
C SER A 197 11.05 -1.91 17.79
N PRO A 198 10.81 -1.68 19.10
CA PRO A 198 10.69 -2.72 20.16
C PRO A 198 9.36 -3.49 20.12
N LEU A 199 8.96 -3.96 18.94
CA LEU A 199 7.70 -4.66 18.71
C LEU A 199 7.97 -5.99 17.99
N MET A 200 7.07 -6.95 18.19
CA MET A 200 7.10 -8.26 17.54
C MET A 200 6.99 -8.10 16.00
N LYS A 201 7.55 -9.08 15.27
CA LYS A 201 7.72 -9.21 13.81
C LYS A 201 9.14 -8.84 13.35
N LEU A 202 9.94 -9.85 12.98
CA LEU A 202 11.34 -9.72 12.56
C LEU A 202 11.49 -8.83 11.32
N VAL A 203 10.66 -9.03 10.29
CA VAL A 203 10.82 -8.36 8.99
C VAL A 203 10.62 -6.84 9.10
N PRO A 204 9.47 -6.32 9.58
CA PRO A 204 9.25 -4.88 9.67
C PRO A 204 10.17 -4.22 10.70
N ARG A 205 10.49 -4.91 11.81
CA ARG A 205 11.47 -4.42 12.78
C ARG A 205 12.86 -4.30 12.15
N GLY A 206 13.27 -5.32 11.39
CA GLY A 206 14.56 -5.35 10.71
C GLY A 206 14.70 -4.25 9.67
N ASP A 207 13.70 -4.09 8.78
CA ASP A 207 13.74 -3.05 7.76
C ASP A 207 13.83 -1.64 8.39
N THR A 208 13.07 -1.38 9.46
CA THR A 208 13.14 -0.10 10.19
C THR A 208 14.53 0.15 10.78
N THR A 209 15.16 -0.89 11.32
CA THR A 209 16.50 -0.81 11.91
C THR A 209 17.56 -0.55 10.85
N VAL A 210 17.42 -1.15 9.67
CA VAL A 210 18.29 -0.88 8.52
C VAL A 210 18.09 0.55 8.01
N VAL A 211 16.85 1.02 7.85
CA VAL A 211 16.57 2.42 7.46
C VAL A 211 17.24 3.41 8.42
N ASP A 212 17.13 3.17 9.73
CA ASP A 212 17.75 4.03 10.72
C ASP A 212 19.29 4.04 10.62
N ALA A 213 19.92 2.87 10.48
CA ALA A 213 21.37 2.74 10.32
C ALA A 213 21.88 3.38 9.01
N TYR A 214 21.09 3.28 7.94
CA TYR A 214 21.40 3.78 6.60
C TYR A 214 21.28 5.31 6.50
N LEU A 215 20.26 5.90 7.12
CA LEU A 215 19.94 7.33 6.98
C LEU A 215 20.54 8.22 8.08
N SER A 216 20.69 7.73 9.32
CA SER A 216 21.16 8.55 10.44
C SER A 216 22.52 9.24 10.19
N PRO A 217 23.52 8.59 9.57
CA PRO A 217 24.80 9.25 9.28
C PRO A 217 24.69 10.40 8.27
N ILE A 218 23.80 10.28 7.27
CA ILE A 218 23.55 11.32 6.27
C ILE A 218 22.92 12.54 6.95
N LEU A 219 21.92 12.30 7.81
CA LEU A 219 21.29 13.36 8.58
C LEU A 219 22.27 14.03 9.54
N GLY A 220 23.10 13.25 10.25
CA GLY A 220 24.12 13.78 11.15
C GLY A 220 25.06 14.75 10.44
N ARG A 221 25.58 14.38 9.26
CA ARG A 221 26.43 15.27 8.45
C ARG A 221 25.72 16.58 8.05
N TYR A 222 24.47 16.48 7.61
CA TYR A 222 23.69 17.66 7.25
C TYR A 222 23.42 18.57 8.45
N VAL A 223 23.05 17.98 9.58
CA VAL A 223 22.84 18.70 10.85
C VAL A 223 24.13 19.41 11.29
N ASP A 224 25.27 18.72 11.23
CA ASP A 224 26.58 19.27 11.59
C ASP A 224 26.98 20.44 10.67
N GLU A 225 26.67 20.36 9.36
CA GLU A 225 26.92 21.44 8.40
C GLU A 225 26.10 22.70 8.72
N ILE A 226 24.82 22.53 9.04
CA ILE A 226 23.95 23.65 9.44
C ILE A 226 24.40 24.22 10.79
N ALA A 227 24.73 23.38 11.77
CA ALA A 227 25.21 23.79 13.08
C ALA A 227 26.52 24.58 12.99
N ALA A 228 27.43 24.19 12.08
CA ALA A 228 28.67 24.92 11.83
C ALA A 228 28.43 26.34 11.26
N GLN A 229 27.35 26.53 10.49
CA GLN A 229 27.00 27.85 9.93
C GLN A 229 26.13 28.71 10.86
N LEU A 230 25.51 28.10 11.87
CA LEU A 230 24.64 28.76 12.85
C LEU A 230 25.14 28.51 14.29
N PRO A 231 26.40 28.84 14.62
CA PRO A 231 27.00 28.50 15.90
C PRO A 231 26.27 29.19 17.06
N GLY A 232 25.98 28.42 18.12
CA GLY A 232 25.32 28.93 19.33
C GLY A 232 23.81 29.20 19.17
N ILE A 233 23.22 28.87 18.02
CA ILE A 233 21.79 28.97 17.76
C ILE A 233 21.14 27.60 17.99
N ARG A 234 20.01 27.57 18.70
CA ARG A 234 19.25 26.34 18.93
C ARG A 234 18.61 25.86 17.63
N LEU A 235 18.90 24.61 17.25
CA LEU A 235 18.34 23.95 16.06
C LEU A 235 17.35 22.85 16.47
N MET A 236 16.14 22.92 15.92
CA MET A 236 15.09 21.92 16.11
C MET A 236 14.68 21.35 14.75
N PHE A 237 14.50 20.04 14.67
CA PHE A 237 14.15 19.32 13.45
C PHE A 237 12.78 18.67 13.57
N MET A 238 11.98 18.81 12.51
CA MET A 238 10.68 18.16 12.38
C MET A 238 10.85 16.67 12.19
N GLN A 239 10.05 15.90 12.91
CA GLN A 239 9.95 14.45 12.78
C GLN A 239 8.71 14.06 11.98
N SER A 240 8.71 12.83 11.46
CA SER A 240 7.59 12.25 10.71
C SER A 240 6.29 12.17 11.51
N ASN A 241 6.36 12.16 12.85
CA ASN A 241 5.18 12.17 13.74
C ASN A 241 4.57 13.58 13.95
N GLY A 242 5.16 14.62 13.34
CA GLY A 242 4.78 16.03 13.44
C GLY A 242 5.34 16.78 14.65
N GLY A 243 6.21 16.14 15.44
CA GLY A 243 6.90 16.75 16.57
C GLY A 243 8.29 17.28 16.24
N LEU A 244 8.80 18.19 17.07
CA LEU A 244 10.17 18.70 16.97
C LEU A 244 11.11 17.98 17.96
N ARG A 245 12.34 17.72 17.52
CA ARG A 245 13.47 17.26 18.36
C ARG A 245 14.70 18.13 18.15
N GLN A 246 15.58 18.19 19.14
CA GLN A 246 16.90 18.79 18.90
C GLN A 246 17.73 17.95 17.92
N ALA A 247 18.62 18.65 17.21
CA ALA A 247 19.53 18.10 16.22
C ALA A 247 20.25 16.81 16.67
N ALA A 248 20.76 16.78 17.90
CA ALA A 248 21.52 15.65 18.45
C ALA A 248 20.69 14.38 18.66
N HIS A 249 19.35 14.50 18.69
CA HIS A 249 18.42 13.40 18.93
C HIS A 249 17.57 13.07 17.71
N PHE A 250 17.89 13.65 16.55
CA PHE A 250 17.17 13.44 15.31
C PHE A 250 17.71 12.19 14.59
N ARG A 251 16.83 11.20 14.38
CA ARG A 251 17.19 9.87 13.84
C ARG A 251 16.68 9.66 12.42
N GLY A 252 17.38 8.80 11.67
CA GLY A 252 17.09 8.44 10.29
C GLY A 252 15.64 8.05 10.03
N LYS A 253 15.11 7.12 10.84
CA LYS A 253 13.72 6.63 10.69
C LYS A 253 12.66 7.71 10.95
N ASP A 254 12.98 8.72 11.75
CA ASP A 254 12.04 9.76 12.17
C ASP A 254 12.07 10.99 11.26
N ALA A 255 12.92 11.00 10.22
CA ALA A 255 13.09 12.13 9.31
C ALA A 255 12.35 11.97 7.98
N VAL A 256 11.96 10.74 7.65
CA VAL A 256 11.31 10.39 6.37
C VAL A 256 9.92 11.03 6.33
N LEU A 257 9.62 11.82 5.29
CA LEU A 257 8.38 12.61 5.19
C LEU A 257 8.18 13.68 6.30
N SER A 258 9.26 14.18 6.91
CA SER A 258 9.17 15.24 7.93
C SER A 258 8.63 16.58 7.41
N GLY A 259 8.94 16.98 6.17
CA GLY A 259 8.40 18.20 5.55
C GLY A 259 6.87 18.21 5.48
N PRO A 260 6.25 17.22 4.81
CA PRO A 260 4.79 17.08 4.76
C PRO A 260 4.11 17.01 6.13
N ALA A 261 4.76 16.41 7.14
CA ALA A 261 4.25 16.41 8.52
C ALA A 261 4.10 17.84 9.08
N GLY A 262 5.02 18.74 8.72
CA GLY A 262 4.87 20.18 8.96
C GLY A 262 3.60 20.76 8.35
N GLY A 263 3.29 20.42 7.09
CA GLY A 263 2.06 20.84 6.41
C GLY A 263 0.80 20.42 7.16
N VAL A 264 0.74 19.18 7.65
CA VAL A 264 -0.39 18.67 8.46
C VAL A 264 -0.53 19.46 9.77
N VAL A 265 0.58 19.74 10.48
CA VAL A 265 0.53 20.59 11.69
C VAL A 265 0.02 21.98 11.35
N GLY A 266 0.54 22.59 10.29
CA GLY A 266 0.14 23.92 9.81
C GLY A 266 -1.35 23.96 9.53
N MET A 267 -1.85 23.04 8.72
CA MET A 267 -3.25 22.86 8.39
C MET A 267 -4.14 22.85 9.63
N VAL A 268 -3.85 21.97 10.60
CA VAL A 268 -4.67 21.81 11.82
C VAL A 268 -4.69 23.09 12.64
N ARG A 269 -3.53 23.74 12.81
CA ARG A 269 -3.43 24.99 13.58
C ARG A 269 -4.19 26.11 12.89
N THR A 270 -4.02 26.29 11.58
CA THR A 270 -4.73 27.34 10.82
C THR A 270 -6.23 27.09 10.73
N ALA A 271 -6.67 25.83 10.60
CA ALA A 271 -8.10 25.50 10.59
C ALA A 271 -8.79 25.88 11.90
N ALA A 272 -8.13 25.65 13.04
CA ALA A 272 -8.64 26.07 14.35
C ALA A 272 -8.72 27.60 14.48
N GLU A 273 -7.83 28.34 13.81
CA GLU A 273 -7.79 29.80 13.81
C GLU A 273 -8.82 30.45 12.86
N ALA A 274 -9.26 29.75 11.81
CA ALA A 274 -10.21 30.26 10.81
C ALA A 274 -11.60 30.61 11.38
N GLY A 275 -11.90 30.23 12.64
CA GLY A 275 -13.22 30.38 13.27
C GLY A 275 -14.19 29.28 12.82
N GLY A 276 -15.46 29.35 13.24
CA GLY A 276 -16.51 28.43 12.74
C GLY A 276 -16.50 26.99 13.29
N GLY A 277 -15.57 26.62 14.17
CA GLY A 277 -15.56 25.30 14.82
C GLY A 277 -15.06 24.16 13.93
N HIS A 278 -14.15 24.44 13.00
CA HIS A 278 -13.55 23.44 12.11
C HIS A 278 -12.56 22.52 12.86
N ASP A 279 -13.08 21.55 13.62
CA ASP A 279 -12.32 20.52 14.32
C ASP A 279 -12.09 19.24 13.49
N ARG A 280 -12.63 19.24 12.26
CA ARG A 280 -12.63 18.13 11.30
C ARG A 280 -12.24 18.64 9.91
N VAL A 281 -11.02 18.32 9.48
CA VAL A 281 -10.47 18.80 8.21
C VAL A 281 -9.75 17.71 7.42
N ILE A 282 -9.82 17.84 6.09
CA ILE A 282 -9.01 17.08 5.13
C ILE A 282 -7.91 17.99 4.61
N GLY A 283 -6.67 17.56 4.69
CA GLY A 283 -5.53 18.24 4.09
C GLY A 283 -5.36 17.90 2.63
N PHE A 284 -5.13 18.93 1.83
CA PHE A 284 -4.87 18.83 0.40
C PHE A 284 -3.69 19.74 0.05
N ASP A 285 -2.48 19.17 0.13
CA ASP A 285 -1.22 19.81 -0.22
C ASP A 285 -0.83 19.42 -1.64
N MET A 286 -0.88 20.34 -2.59
CA MET A 286 -0.47 20.04 -3.96
C MET A 286 0.73 20.89 -4.37
N GLY A 287 1.81 20.19 -4.69
CA GLY A 287 3.04 20.75 -5.23
C GLY A 287 3.22 20.52 -6.72
N GLY A 288 4.47 20.67 -7.18
CA GLY A 288 4.85 20.45 -8.58
C GLY A 288 4.96 18.97 -8.98
N THR A 289 5.17 18.04 -8.05
CA THR A 289 5.44 16.62 -8.38
C THR A 289 4.36 15.69 -7.85
N SER A 290 3.77 16.02 -6.71
CA SER A 290 2.81 15.17 -6.00
C SER A 290 1.75 16.00 -5.28
N THR A 291 0.72 15.29 -4.82
CA THR A 291 -0.26 15.78 -3.85
C THR A 291 -0.18 14.92 -2.60
N ASP A 292 -0.04 15.55 -1.44
CA ASP A 292 -0.11 14.92 -0.13
C ASP A 292 -1.47 15.17 0.51
N VAL A 293 -2.16 14.09 0.88
CA VAL A 293 -3.47 14.16 1.55
C VAL A 293 -3.39 13.64 2.98
N SER A 294 -4.11 14.30 3.89
CA SER A 294 -4.14 13.94 5.32
C SER A 294 -5.55 14.12 5.92
N HIS A 295 -5.85 13.44 7.02
CA HIS A 295 -7.12 13.56 7.74
C HIS A 295 -6.89 13.97 9.19
N TYR A 296 -7.73 14.87 9.71
CA TYR A 296 -7.74 15.27 11.11
C TYR A 296 -9.18 15.38 11.63
N ALA A 297 -9.43 14.75 12.78
CA ALA A 297 -10.71 14.80 13.49
C ALA A 297 -10.45 14.81 15.02
N GLY A 298 -9.99 15.95 15.54
CA GLY A 298 -9.69 16.14 16.96
C GLY A 298 -8.36 15.55 17.46
N GLU A 299 -7.76 14.58 16.75
CA GLU A 299 -6.39 14.11 16.99
C GLU A 299 -5.62 13.88 15.68
N PHE A 300 -4.29 13.98 15.73
CA PHE A 300 -3.44 13.66 14.58
C PHE A 300 -3.46 12.16 14.32
N GLU A 301 -3.85 11.77 13.11
CA GLU A 301 -3.74 10.38 12.69
C GLU A 301 -2.30 10.00 12.43
N ARG A 302 -1.90 8.86 13.00
CA ARG A 302 -0.58 8.29 12.81
C ARG A 302 -0.68 6.86 12.31
N VAL A 303 0.15 6.52 11.33
CA VAL A 303 0.38 5.15 10.89
C VAL A 303 1.68 4.66 11.49
N PHE A 304 1.67 3.40 11.91
CA PHE A 304 2.82 2.75 12.53
C PHE A 304 3.62 1.90 11.56
N GLY A 305 3.02 1.44 10.47
CA GLY A 305 3.68 0.70 9.40
C GLY A 305 3.35 1.35 8.06
N ASN A 306 4.39 1.70 7.29
CA ASN A 306 4.23 2.24 5.95
C ASN A 306 5.34 1.73 5.03
N GLU A 307 5.13 1.85 3.73
CA GLU A 307 6.14 1.61 2.71
C GLU A 307 6.49 2.93 2.03
N VAL A 308 7.75 3.32 2.07
CA VAL A 308 8.26 4.53 1.41
C VAL A 308 9.38 4.12 0.47
N ALA A 309 9.25 4.45 -0.82
CA ALA A 309 10.23 4.08 -1.85
C ALA A 309 10.52 2.56 -1.93
N GLY A 310 9.48 1.73 -1.75
CA GLY A 310 9.60 0.26 -1.69
C GLY A 310 10.26 -0.27 -0.42
N VAL A 311 10.54 0.60 0.56
CA VAL A 311 11.14 0.22 1.84
C VAL A 311 10.08 0.26 2.92
N ARG A 312 9.86 -0.88 3.57
CA ARG A 312 8.92 -1.00 4.68
C ARG A 312 9.56 -0.43 5.93
N MET A 313 8.80 0.30 6.72
CA MET A 313 9.26 0.79 8.02
C MET A 313 8.12 0.87 9.01
N ARG A 314 8.47 0.63 10.28
CA ARG A 314 7.59 0.68 11.43
C ARG A 314 8.00 1.82 12.35
N ALA A 315 7.56 3.03 12.02
CA ALA A 315 7.80 4.24 12.81
C ALA A 315 6.50 5.04 12.91
N PRO A 316 6.24 5.76 14.02
CA PRO A 316 5.09 6.63 14.11
C PRO A 316 5.25 7.78 13.12
N MET A 317 4.41 7.78 12.10
CA MET A 317 4.40 8.79 11.06
C MET A 317 2.99 9.37 10.97
N MET A 318 2.88 10.67 10.70
CA MET A 318 1.60 11.24 10.30
C MET A 318 1.07 10.47 9.10
N ASN A 319 -0.22 10.17 9.13
CA ASN A 319 -0.87 9.43 8.07
C ASN A 319 -1.06 10.34 6.84
N ILE A 320 -0.01 10.42 6.03
CA ILE A 320 0.05 11.21 4.82
C ILE A 320 0.06 10.23 3.65
N HIS A 321 -0.91 10.38 2.75
CA HIS A 321 -0.96 9.61 1.52
C HIS A 321 -0.54 10.49 0.36
N THR A 322 0.61 10.18 -0.23
CA THR A 322 1.12 10.87 -1.41
C THR A 322 0.56 10.24 -2.67
N VAL A 323 0.12 11.06 -3.62
CA VAL A 323 -0.25 10.62 -4.98
C VAL A 323 0.62 11.32 -6.00
N ALA A 324 1.01 10.58 -7.03
CA ALA A 324 1.78 11.07 -8.18
C ALA A 324 0.91 11.94 -9.13
N ALA A 325 0.14 12.84 -8.54
CA ALA A 325 -0.68 13.84 -9.20
C ALA A 325 -0.25 15.21 -8.66
N GLY A 326 0.61 15.92 -9.39
CA GLY A 326 1.04 17.28 -9.09
C GLY A 326 1.03 18.13 -10.36
N GLY A 327 1.45 19.40 -10.29
CA GLY A 327 1.48 20.29 -11.47
C GLY A 327 2.30 19.74 -12.64
N GLY A 328 3.35 18.98 -12.36
CA GLY A 328 4.25 18.36 -13.32
C GLY A 328 3.85 16.98 -13.79
N SER A 329 2.72 16.41 -13.34
CA SER A 329 2.28 15.09 -13.82
C SER A 329 2.00 15.12 -15.32
N VAL A 330 2.58 14.17 -16.05
CA VAL A 330 2.60 14.14 -17.52
C VAL A 330 1.25 13.71 -18.08
N LEU A 331 0.81 14.33 -19.18
CA LEU A 331 -0.42 14.00 -19.89
C LEU A 331 -0.15 13.02 -21.03
N HIS A 332 -0.82 11.86 -21.00
CA HIS A 332 -0.64 10.78 -21.96
C HIS A 332 -1.91 10.50 -22.77
N PHE A 333 -1.74 10.16 -24.05
CA PHE A 333 -2.79 9.66 -24.93
C PHE A 333 -2.26 8.50 -25.76
N ASP A 334 -2.92 7.35 -25.68
CA ASP A 334 -2.49 6.08 -26.31
C ASP A 334 -3.30 5.70 -27.57
N GLY A 335 -4.04 6.65 -28.12
CA GLY A 335 -4.92 6.45 -29.26
C GLY A 335 -6.35 6.06 -28.88
N ARG A 336 -6.64 5.77 -27.60
CA ARG A 336 -8.00 5.44 -27.13
C ARG A 336 -8.40 6.09 -25.81
N ARG A 337 -7.48 6.22 -24.85
CA ARG A 337 -7.75 6.80 -23.53
C ARG A 337 -6.76 7.90 -23.17
N TYR A 338 -7.22 8.83 -22.34
CA TYR A 338 -6.38 9.84 -21.71
C TYR A 338 -5.91 9.35 -20.35
N ARG A 339 -4.65 9.63 -19.99
CA ARG A 339 -4.05 9.28 -18.69
C ARG A 339 -3.23 10.45 -18.14
N VAL A 340 -3.17 10.58 -16.82
CA VAL A 340 -2.35 11.58 -16.11
C VAL A 340 -1.37 10.89 -15.17
N GLY A 341 -0.07 11.12 -15.36
CA GLY A 341 1.00 10.48 -14.59
C GLY A 341 1.12 8.97 -14.85
N PRO A 342 1.80 8.22 -13.97
CA PRO A 342 2.37 8.64 -12.68
C PRO A 342 3.71 9.37 -12.80
N ASP A 343 4.31 9.41 -13.98
CA ASP A 343 5.53 10.16 -14.24
C ASP A 343 5.30 11.68 -14.11
N SER A 344 6.36 12.36 -13.69
CA SER A 344 6.39 13.80 -13.48
C SER A 344 7.55 14.42 -14.24
N ALA A 345 7.31 15.58 -14.86
CA ALA A 345 8.35 16.37 -15.49
C ALA A 345 9.25 17.12 -14.49
N GLY A 346 8.87 17.15 -13.19
CA GLY A 346 9.61 17.86 -12.15
C GLY A 346 9.76 19.35 -12.42
N ALA A 347 10.92 19.92 -12.07
CA ALA A 347 11.32 21.29 -12.44
C ALA A 347 12.32 21.34 -13.60
N ASP A 348 12.91 20.19 -13.97
CA ASP A 348 13.85 20.04 -15.07
C ASP A 348 13.66 18.67 -15.75
N PRO A 349 13.22 18.60 -17.01
CA PRO A 349 12.93 19.73 -17.90
C PRO A 349 11.66 20.51 -17.52
N GLY A 350 10.85 20.01 -16.59
CA GLY A 350 9.62 20.65 -16.13
C GLY A 350 8.48 20.62 -17.17
N PRO A 351 7.31 21.22 -16.85
CA PRO A 351 6.22 21.43 -17.80
C PRO A 351 6.66 22.09 -19.11
N ALA A 352 5.92 21.88 -20.19
CA ALA A 352 6.22 22.49 -21.49
C ALA A 352 6.32 24.02 -21.41
N CYS A 353 5.49 24.64 -20.57
CA CYS A 353 5.51 26.08 -20.32
C CYS A 353 6.77 26.60 -19.60
N TYR A 354 7.65 25.75 -19.07
CA TYR A 354 8.88 26.16 -18.36
C TYR A 354 10.05 26.52 -19.30
N ARG A 355 9.86 26.37 -20.63
CA ARG A 355 10.85 26.73 -21.67
C ARG A 355 12.12 25.87 -21.67
N ARG A 356 12.06 24.61 -21.19
CA ARG A 356 13.20 23.67 -21.17
C ARG A 356 12.94 22.35 -21.92
N GLY A 357 11.91 22.35 -22.77
CA GLY A 357 11.62 21.23 -23.69
C GLY A 357 10.87 20.04 -23.08
N GLY A 358 10.31 20.17 -21.88
CA GLY A 358 9.56 19.08 -21.24
C GLY A 358 8.17 18.83 -21.85
N PRO A 359 7.45 17.77 -21.41
CA PRO A 359 6.18 17.31 -21.99
C PRO A 359 4.98 18.17 -21.54
N LEU A 360 3.78 17.91 -22.09
CA LEU A 360 2.52 18.49 -21.56
C LEU A 360 2.23 17.92 -20.16
N THR A 361 1.91 18.80 -19.20
CA THR A 361 1.56 18.43 -17.82
C THR A 361 0.27 19.08 -17.32
N VAL A 362 -0.14 18.76 -16.08
CA VAL A 362 -1.29 19.39 -15.39
C VAL A 362 -1.15 20.93 -15.31
N THR A 363 0.05 21.46 -15.07
CA THR A 363 0.32 22.91 -15.12
C THR A 363 0.08 23.46 -16.53
N ASP A 364 0.48 22.75 -17.58
CA ASP A 364 0.20 23.19 -18.96
C ASP A 364 -1.31 23.19 -19.24
N ALA A 365 -2.08 22.21 -18.74
CA ALA A 365 -3.54 22.24 -18.85
C ALA A 365 -4.14 23.46 -18.12
N ASN A 366 -3.68 23.79 -16.92
CA ASN A 366 -4.12 25.01 -16.23
C ASN A 366 -3.75 26.31 -16.98
N VAL A 367 -2.58 26.36 -17.62
CA VAL A 367 -2.20 27.49 -18.50
C VAL A 367 -3.08 27.55 -19.74
N MET A 368 -3.35 26.40 -20.38
CA MET A 368 -4.22 26.29 -21.56
C MET A 368 -5.62 26.82 -21.28
N LEU A 369 -6.18 26.50 -20.10
CA LEU A 369 -7.54 26.91 -19.70
C LEU A 369 -7.59 28.32 -19.09
N GLY A 370 -6.47 29.03 -18.97
CA GLY A 370 -6.42 30.35 -18.34
C GLY A 370 -6.67 30.34 -16.82
N ARG A 371 -6.54 29.18 -16.16
CA ARG A 371 -6.58 29.04 -14.70
C ARG A 371 -5.31 29.61 -14.06
N ILE A 372 -4.16 29.46 -14.74
CA ILE A 372 -2.89 30.13 -14.40
C ILE A 372 -2.62 31.22 -15.43
N GLN A 373 -2.25 32.42 -14.95
CA GLN A 373 -1.94 33.57 -15.80
C GLN A 373 -0.43 33.85 -15.79
N PRO A 374 0.29 33.67 -16.91
CA PRO A 374 1.75 33.85 -16.97
C PRO A 374 2.25 35.21 -16.46
N ALA A 375 1.48 36.28 -16.63
CA ALA A 375 1.83 37.64 -16.18
C ALA A 375 1.74 37.84 -14.66
N HIS A 376 1.09 36.91 -13.95
CA HIS A 376 0.91 36.92 -12.50
C HIS A 376 1.62 35.74 -11.83
N PHE A 377 2.50 35.07 -12.56
CA PHE A 377 3.35 33.99 -12.08
C PHE A 377 4.80 34.49 -12.01
N PRO A 378 5.64 34.03 -11.05
CA PRO A 378 7.04 34.44 -10.99
C PRO A 378 7.79 34.23 -12.30
N ALA A 379 8.46 35.29 -12.78
CA ALA A 379 9.26 35.27 -14.00
C ALA A 379 10.66 34.69 -13.69
N VAL A 380 10.72 33.37 -13.53
CA VAL A 380 11.92 32.62 -13.12
C VAL A 380 12.36 31.57 -14.16
N PHE A 381 11.84 31.65 -15.39
CA PHE A 381 12.05 30.66 -16.45
C PHE A 381 12.94 31.17 -17.57
N GLY A 382 13.26 30.27 -18.52
CA GLY A 382 14.16 30.57 -19.64
C GLY A 382 15.65 30.49 -19.27
N PRO A 383 16.56 30.69 -20.23
CA PRO A 383 18.00 30.50 -20.05
C PRO A 383 18.62 31.40 -18.98
N ASP A 384 18.07 32.62 -18.82
CA ASP A 384 18.56 33.65 -17.90
C ASP A 384 17.74 33.72 -16.59
N GLY A 385 16.69 32.89 -16.44
CA GLY A 385 15.88 32.80 -15.22
C GLY A 385 15.03 34.02 -14.91
N ASP A 386 14.57 34.74 -15.93
CA ASP A 386 13.85 36.02 -15.83
C ASP A 386 12.58 36.11 -16.71
N GLN A 387 12.17 35.00 -17.34
CA GLN A 387 11.05 34.95 -18.28
C GLN A 387 9.78 34.37 -17.67
N PRO A 388 8.58 34.76 -18.15
CA PRO A 388 7.31 34.16 -17.76
C PRO A 388 7.09 32.80 -18.44
N LEU A 389 6.06 32.08 -17.97
CA LEU A 389 5.57 30.83 -18.57
C LEU A 389 5.25 30.98 -20.07
N ASP A 390 5.52 29.94 -20.86
CA ASP A 390 5.27 29.90 -22.30
C ASP A 390 3.88 29.35 -22.65
N ALA A 391 2.88 30.24 -22.69
CA ALA A 391 1.52 29.87 -23.08
C ALA A 391 1.35 29.54 -24.58
N GLU A 392 2.27 29.97 -25.45
CA GLU A 392 2.17 29.69 -26.88
C GLU A 392 2.53 28.24 -27.18
N THR A 393 3.65 27.76 -26.60
CA THR A 393 4.06 26.36 -26.70
C THR A 393 2.96 25.39 -26.22
N VAL A 394 2.29 25.74 -25.12
CA VAL A 394 1.17 24.96 -24.57
C VAL A 394 0.02 24.86 -25.57
N ARG A 395 -0.42 26.00 -26.14
CA ARG A 395 -1.53 26.03 -27.12
C ARG A 395 -1.22 25.19 -28.36
N THR A 396 -0.01 25.30 -28.90
CA THR A 396 0.40 24.51 -30.07
C THR A 396 0.33 23.02 -29.78
N ARG A 397 0.87 22.57 -28.64
CA ARG A 397 0.89 21.14 -28.31
C ARG A 397 -0.47 20.54 -28.00
N PHE A 398 -1.38 21.29 -27.36
CA PHE A 398 -2.76 20.83 -27.18
C PHE A 398 -3.53 20.77 -28.50
N ALA A 399 -3.24 21.68 -29.45
CA ALA A 399 -3.82 21.61 -30.80
C ALA A 399 -3.38 20.34 -31.54
N GLU A 400 -2.09 20.02 -31.50
CA GLU A 400 -1.54 18.78 -32.07
C GLU A 400 -2.15 17.53 -31.40
N LEU A 401 -2.34 17.56 -30.08
CA LEU A 401 -2.93 16.44 -29.34
C LEU A 401 -4.41 16.23 -29.69
N ALA A 402 -5.19 17.30 -29.80
CA ALA A 402 -6.60 17.22 -30.20
C ALA A 402 -6.76 16.70 -31.64
N GLU A 403 -5.92 17.16 -32.57
CA GLU A 403 -5.91 16.65 -33.94
C GLU A 403 -5.61 15.15 -33.99
N ARG A 404 -4.63 14.70 -33.20
CA ARG A 404 -4.33 13.26 -33.08
C ARG A 404 -5.50 12.47 -32.49
N ALA A 405 -6.17 12.98 -31.45
CA ALA A 405 -7.31 12.31 -30.84
C ALA A 405 -8.51 12.20 -31.81
N ALA A 406 -8.77 13.23 -32.61
CA ALA A 406 -9.80 13.20 -33.65
C ALA A 406 -9.50 12.13 -34.70
N VAL A 407 -8.25 12.00 -35.13
CA VAL A 407 -7.83 11.02 -36.14
C VAL A 407 -7.81 9.58 -35.58
N GLU A 408 -7.26 9.38 -34.39
CA GLU A 408 -7.00 8.06 -33.83
C GLU A 408 -8.21 7.46 -33.09
N ALA A 409 -9.02 8.28 -32.42
CA ALA A 409 -10.14 7.85 -31.57
C ALA A 409 -11.52 8.37 -32.03
N GLY A 410 -11.58 9.20 -33.08
CA GLY A 410 -12.83 9.88 -33.48
C GLY A 410 -13.32 10.88 -32.43
N ASP A 411 -12.39 11.43 -31.64
CA ASP A 411 -12.69 12.40 -30.59
C ASP A 411 -12.65 13.83 -31.15
N ASP A 412 -13.83 14.39 -31.42
CA ASP A 412 -13.99 15.73 -32.03
C ASP A 412 -13.78 16.90 -31.03
N ARG A 413 -13.33 16.63 -29.80
CA ARG A 413 -13.07 17.65 -28.76
C ARG A 413 -11.98 18.64 -29.19
N GLY A 414 -12.22 19.92 -28.92
CA GLY A 414 -11.23 20.98 -29.12
C GLY A 414 -10.07 20.92 -28.12
N PRO A 415 -8.96 21.65 -28.36
CA PRO A 415 -7.79 21.67 -27.48
C PRO A 415 -8.10 22.01 -26.02
N GLU A 416 -9.04 22.94 -25.79
CA GLU A 416 -9.52 23.31 -24.45
C GLU A 416 -10.32 22.20 -23.77
N GLU A 417 -11.14 21.46 -24.52
CA GLU A 417 -11.92 20.35 -23.98
C GLU A 417 -11.02 19.16 -23.63
N VAL A 418 -9.99 18.90 -24.44
CA VAL A 418 -8.95 17.91 -24.13
C VAL A 418 -8.20 18.31 -22.86
N ALA A 419 -7.75 19.57 -22.74
CA ALA A 419 -7.08 20.06 -21.54
C ALA A 419 -7.98 19.98 -20.29
N ALA A 420 -9.27 20.30 -20.41
CA ALA A 420 -10.24 20.14 -19.33
C ALA A 420 -10.43 18.67 -18.93
N GLY A 421 -10.53 17.75 -19.88
CA GLY A 421 -10.65 16.32 -19.61
C GLY A 421 -9.45 15.74 -18.85
N PHE A 422 -8.23 16.21 -19.15
CA PHE A 422 -7.06 15.84 -18.34
C PHE A 422 -7.15 16.37 -16.90
N LEU A 423 -7.67 17.58 -16.69
CA LEU A 423 -7.88 18.09 -15.33
C LEU A 423 -8.95 17.28 -14.58
N ASP A 424 -10.01 16.81 -15.24
CA ASP A 424 -11.03 15.96 -14.63
C ASP A 424 -10.42 14.63 -14.15
N ILE A 425 -9.54 14.02 -14.95
CA ILE A 425 -8.80 12.79 -14.57
C ILE A 425 -7.87 13.08 -13.37
N ALA A 426 -7.14 14.20 -13.40
CA ALA A 426 -6.26 14.58 -12.29
C ALA A 426 -7.06 14.82 -11.00
N VAL A 427 -8.18 15.54 -11.07
CA VAL A 427 -9.10 15.81 -9.96
C VAL A 427 -9.65 14.51 -9.39
N LEU A 428 -10.07 13.57 -10.24
CA LEU A 428 -10.57 12.29 -9.77
C LEU A 428 -9.48 11.47 -9.07
N ASN A 429 -8.26 11.43 -9.61
CA ASN A 429 -7.13 10.74 -8.97
C ASN A 429 -6.85 11.32 -7.57
N MET A 430 -6.86 12.65 -7.45
CA MET A 430 -6.71 13.34 -6.16
C MET A 430 -7.88 13.08 -5.21
N ALA A 431 -9.13 13.10 -5.69
CA ALA A 431 -10.30 12.81 -4.88
C ALA A 431 -10.32 11.35 -4.39
N ASN A 432 -9.90 10.39 -5.23
CA ASN A 432 -9.77 8.98 -4.85
C ASN A 432 -8.71 8.80 -3.75
N ALA A 433 -7.62 9.55 -3.80
CA ALA A 433 -6.62 9.60 -2.74
C ALA A 433 -7.24 10.03 -1.40
N VAL A 434 -8.02 11.11 -1.41
CA VAL A 434 -8.72 11.59 -0.22
C VAL A 434 -9.71 10.55 0.29
N LYS A 435 -10.52 9.92 -0.58
CA LYS A 435 -11.46 8.85 -0.20
C LYS A 435 -10.74 7.67 0.46
N LYS A 436 -9.55 7.31 -0.02
CA LYS A 436 -8.73 6.22 0.53
C LYS A 436 -8.30 6.44 1.97
N ILE A 437 -7.95 7.67 2.34
CA ILE A 437 -7.55 7.99 3.73
C ILE A 437 -8.72 8.31 4.66
N SER A 438 -9.94 8.42 4.15
CA SER A 438 -11.10 8.89 4.92
C SER A 438 -12.29 7.94 4.89
N VAL A 439 -13.00 7.85 3.75
CA VAL A 439 -14.21 7.02 3.57
C VAL A 439 -13.94 5.54 3.77
N GLN A 440 -12.79 5.04 3.30
CA GLN A 440 -12.40 3.64 3.52
C GLN A 440 -12.20 3.30 5.01
N ARG A 441 -12.05 4.32 5.87
CA ARG A 441 -11.91 4.17 7.32
C ARG A 441 -13.20 4.48 8.10
N GLY A 442 -14.30 4.72 7.39
CA GLY A 442 -15.63 4.93 7.99
C GLY A 442 -15.96 6.39 8.31
N HIS A 443 -15.20 7.37 7.81
CA HIS A 443 -15.49 8.78 8.02
C HIS A 443 -16.48 9.32 6.98
N ASP A 444 -17.55 9.99 7.45
CA ASP A 444 -18.44 10.80 6.61
C ASP A 444 -17.80 12.17 6.35
N ILE A 445 -17.05 12.27 5.25
CA ILE A 445 -16.27 13.47 4.90
C ILE A 445 -17.12 14.67 4.44
N THR A 446 -18.41 14.48 4.14
CA THR A 446 -19.29 15.58 3.70
C THR A 446 -19.43 16.68 4.77
N ARG A 447 -19.15 16.34 6.03
CA ARG A 447 -19.17 17.25 7.19
C ARG A 447 -17.83 17.92 7.48
N TYR A 448 -16.81 17.65 6.70
CA TYR A 448 -15.44 18.14 6.89
C TYR A 448 -15.21 19.37 6.03
N ALA A 449 -14.22 20.19 6.40
CA ALA A 449 -13.69 21.21 5.50
C ALA A 449 -12.41 20.70 4.79
N LEU A 450 -12.28 20.98 3.50
CA LEU A 450 -11.05 20.70 2.74
C LEU A 450 -10.08 21.87 2.92
N THR A 451 -8.96 21.67 3.60
CA THR A 451 -7.93 22.69 3.74
C THR A 451 -6.91 22.54 2.62
N SER A 452 -6.88 23.50 1.70
CA SER A 452 -6.03 23.48 0.51
C SER A 452 -4.80 24.34 0.70
N PHE A 453 -3.62 23.75 0.45
CA PHE A 453 -2.34 24.42 0.54
C PHE A 453 -1.33 23.82 -0.46
N GLY A 454 -0.10 24.31 -0.44
CA GLY A 454 0.87 24.09 -1.51
C GLY A 454 0.61 25.03 -2.69
N GLY A 455 1.65 25.30 -3.48
CA GLY A 455 1.59 26.30 -4.57
C GLY A 455 0.55 25.99 -5.66
N ALA A 456 0.14 24.73 -5.81
CA ALA A 456 -0.83 24.29 -6.80
C ALA A 456 -2.19 23.84 -6.21
N GLY A 457 -2.34 23.73 -4.88
CA GLY A 457 -3.56 23.22 -4.25
C GLY A 457 -4.80 24.07 -4.60
N GLY A 458 -4.69 25.39 -4.46
CA GLY A 458 -5.78 26.31 -4.75
C GLY A 458 -6.30 26.26 -6.19
N GLN A 459 -5.54 25.68 -7.13
CA GLN A 459 -5.91 25.59 -8.54
C GLN A 459 -7.01 24.55 -8.80
N HIS A 460 -7.13 23.56 -7.92
CA HIS A 460 -8.02 22.39 -8.05
C HIS A 460 -8.97 22.20 -6.87
N ALA A 461 -8.86 23.00 -5.81
CA ALA A 461 -9.55 22.77 -4.55
C ALA A 461 -11.09 22.69 -4.67
N CYS A 462 -11.71 23.60 -5.43
CA CYS A 462 -13.17 23.57 -5.68
C CYS A 462 -13.61 22.27 -6.37
N ALA A 463 -12.94 21.88 -7.45
CA ALA A 463 -13.26 20.67 -8.21
C ALA A 463 -13.06 19.39 -7.38
N VAL A 464 -11.98 19.31 -6.60
CA VAL A 464 -11.74 18.20 -5.67
C VAL A 464 -12.81 18.15 -4.58
N ALA A 465 -13.16 19.31 -3.98
CA ALA A 465 -14.23 19.38 -2.98
C ALA A 465 -15.59 18.95 -3.56
N ASP A 466 -15.92 19.35 -4.79
CA ASP A 466 -17.13 18.91 -5.47
C ASP A 466 -17.14 17.40 -5.73
N ALA A 467 -16.03 16.80 -6.16
CA ALA A 467 -15.90 15.35 -6.35
C ALA A 467 -16.00 14.54 -5.04
N LEU A 468 -15.75 15.19 -3.89
CA LEU A 468 -15.81 14.60 -2.55
C LEU A 468 -17.13 14.88 -1.82
N GLY A 469 -18.00 15.74 -2.35
CA GLY A 469 -19.21 16.18 -1.64
C GLY A 469 -18.93 17.13 -0.47
N ILE A 470 -17.79 17.82 -0.46
CA ILE A 470 -17.39 18.78 0.59
C ILE A 470 -17.83 20.19 0.19
N ASP A 471 -18.60 20.86 1.06
CA ASP A 471 -19.18 22.18 0.77
C ASP A 471 -18.31 23.37 1.18
N THR A 472 -17.24 23.11 1.95
CA THR A 472 -16.36 24.15 2.51
C THR A 472 -14.90 23.84 2.21
N VAL A 473 -14.20 24.80 1.60
CA VAL A 473 -12.75 24.77 1.41
C VAL A 473 -12.12 25.91 2.19
N LEU A 474 -11.05 25.62 2.92
CA LEU A 474 -10.24 26.61 3.64
C LEU A 474 -8.91 26.80 2.92
N VAL A 475 -8.58 28.04 2.57
CA VAL A 475 -7.25 28.40 2.04
C VAL A 475 -6.57 29.33 3.04
N PRO A 476 -5.66 28.82 3.89
CA PRO A 476 -5.02 29.60 4.93
C PRO A 476 -4.13 30.71 4.35
N PRO A 477 -3.82 31.76 5.13
CA PRO A 477 -2.72 32.65 4.75
C PRO A 477 -1.43 31.83 4.67
N LEU A 478 -0.50 32.24 3.80
CA LEU A 478 0.77 31.53 3.59
C LEU A 478 0.59 30.10 3.06
N ALA A 479 -0.50 29.81 2.32
CA ALA A 479 -0.78 28.48 1.76
C ALA A 479 0.40 27.90 0.96
N GLY A 480 1.16 28.75 0.25
CA GLY A 480 2.34 28.34 -0.53
C GLY A 480 3.58 27.96 0.31
N VAL A 481 3.60 28.26 1.61
CA VAL A 481 4.68 27.94 2.56
C VAL A 481 4.16 27.34 3.89
N LEU A 482 2.96 26.75 3.87
CA LEU A 482 2.26 26.30 5.09
C LEU A 482 3.05 25.24 5.86
N SER A 483 3.83 24.39 5.18
CA SER A 483 4.69 23.39 5.81
C SER A 483 5.74 24.04 6.71
N ALA A 484 6.41 25.11 6.24
CA ALA A 484 7.35 25.88 7.05
C ALA A 484 6.66 26.56 8.25
N TYR A 485 5.45 27.10 8.06
CA TYR A 485 4.64 27.65 9.16
C TYR A 485 4.32 26.58 10.21
N GLY A 486 3.84 25.41 9.78
CA GLY A 486 3.50 24.28 10.64
C GLY A 486 4.69 23.77 11.43
N ILE A 487 5.89 23.69 10.82
CA ILE A 487 7.15 23.42 11.51
C ILE A 487 7.42 24.46 12.60
N GLY A 488 7.12 25.73 12.31
CA GLY A 488 7.23 26.84 13.24
C GLY A 488 6.37 26.70 14.50
N VAL A 489 5.14 26.24 14.34
CA VAL A 489 4.14 26.14 15.42
C VAL A 489 4.03 24.75 16.04
N ALA A 490 4.84 23.79 15.60
CA ALA A 490 4.87 22.45 16.14
C ALA A 490 5.39 22.39 17.59
N ASP A 491 4.86 21.44 18.35
CA ASP A 491 5.30 21.10 19.69
C ASP A 491 6.57 20.22 19.64
N ALA A 492 7.37 20.25 20.72
CA ALA A 492 8.42 19.27 20.89
C ALA A 492 7.80 17.97 21.41
N THR A 493 8.13 16.85 20.79
CA THR A 493 7.49 15.56 21.07
C THR A 493 8.54 14.49 21.29
N ALA A 494 8.34 13.66 22.31
CA ALA A 494 9.09 12.42 22.50
C ALA A 494 8.10 11.27 22.66
N MET A 495 8.31 10.17 21.94
CA MET A 495 7.40 9.03 21.95
C MET A 495 8.19 7.73 22.07
N ARG A 496 7.71 6.83 22.92
CA ARG A 496 8.27 5.50 23.11
C ARG A 496 7.16 4.46 23.21
N GLU A 497 7.47 3.28 22.71
CA GLU A 497 6.58 2.13 22.78
C GLU A 497 7.32 0.91 23.31
N GLN A 498 6.60 -0.01 23.91
CA GLN A 498 7.16 -1.27 24.37
C GLN A 498 6.10 -2.38 24.38
N ALA A 499 6.45 -3.55 23.86
CA ALA A 499 5.60 -4.74 23.91
C ALA A 499 5.41 -5.25 25.35
N VAL A 500 4.19 -5.67 25.68
CA VAL A 500 3.80 -6.30 26.95
C VAL A 500 3.34 -7.73 26.70
N GLU A 501 2.42 -7.92 25.75
CA GLU A 501 1.80 -9.19 25.34
C GLU A 501 1.20 -9.97 26.53
N ALA A 502 0.18 -9.40 27.17
CA ALA A 502 -0.44 -10.01 28.34
C ALA A 502 -1.97 -9.87 28.38
N GLU A 503 -2.67 -10.93 28.81
CA GLU A 503 -4.13 -10.93 28.93
C GLU A 503 -4.63 -10.09 30.11
N PHE A 504 -5.76 -9.41 29.94
CA PHE A 504 -6.39 -8.55 30.95
C PHE A 504 -6.91 -9.33 32.17
N THR A 505 -7.13 -10.64 32.01
CA THR A 505 -7.59 -11.54 33.07
C THR A 505 -6.54 -11.76 34.16
N ASP A 506 -5.26 -11.44 33.90
CA ASP A 506 -4.17 -11.55 34.86
C ASP A 506 -3.92 -10.22 35.60
N PRO A 507 -4.15 -10.13 36.93
CA PRO A 507 -3.84 -8.94 37.71
C PRO A 507 -2.36 -8.54 37.69
N ALA A 508 -1.44 -9.48 37.44
CA ALA A 508 -0.02 -9.17 37.28
C ALA A 508 0.28 -8.47 35.95
N ALA A 509 -0.48 -8.77 34.90
CA ALA A 509 -0.37 -8.11 33.60
C ALA A 509 -0.69 -6.62 33.70
N LEU A 510 -1.77 -6.25 34.40
CA LEU A 510 -2.17 -4.85 34.57
C LEU A 510 -1.14 -4.04 35.36
N ARG A 511 -0.51 -4.64 36.39
CA ARG A 511 0.61 -3.99 37.10
C ARG A 511 1.79 -3.75 36.17
N ARG A 512 2.14 -4.74 35.34
CA ARG A 512 3.22 -4.61 34.35
C ARG A 512 2.92 -3.51 33.31
N VAL A 513 1.68 -3.41 32.83
CA VAL A 513 1.25 -2.32 31.94
C VAL A 513 1.52 -0.97 32.60
N GLN A 514 1.12 -0.79 33.87
CA GLN A 514 1.35 0.46 34.60
C GLN A 514 2.85 0.75 34.80
N GLU A 515 3.65 -0.25 35.19
CA GLU A 515 5.10 -0.11 35.39
C GLU A 515 5.81 0.31 34.09
N VAL A 516 5.41 -0.28 32.96
CA VAL A 516 5.92 0.09 31.63
C VAL A 516 5.50 1.52 31.27
N CYS A 517 4.23 1.89 31.49
CA CYS A 517 3.75 3.25 31.28
C CYS A 517 4.57 4.29 32.06
N ASP A 518 4.79 4.05 33.36
CA ASP A 518 5.52 4.97 34.23
C ASP A 518 6.98 5.10 33.81
N SER A 519 7.62 3.99 33.44
CA SER A 519 8.99 3.97 32.91
C SER A 519 9.11 4.78 31.62
N LEU A 520 8.23 4.55 30.65
CA LEU A 520 8.24 5.25 29.36
C LEU A 520 7.88 6.74 29.52
N ALA A 521 6.97 7.09 30.44
CA ALA A 521 6.66 8.48 30.78
C ALA A 521 7.87 9.21 31.37
N ALA A 522 8.61 8.56 32.25
CA ALA A 522 9.82 9.13 32.83
C ALA A 522 10.93 9.31 31.77
N GLN A 523 11.08 8.35 30.85
CA GLN A 523 12.05 8.43 29.75
C GLN A 523 11.72 9.57 28.78
N THR A 524 10.50 9.62 28.25
CA THR A 524 10.06 10.65 27.29
C THR A 524 10.11 12.06 27.88
N ARG A 525 9.79 12.23 29.18
CA ARG A 525 9.99 13.52 29.88
C ARG A 525 11.45 13.95 29.92
N ARG A 526 12.37 13.03 30.29
CA ARG A 526 13.81 13.33 30.30
C ARG A 526 14.32 13.72 28.91
N GLU A 527 13.86 13.03 27.87
CA GLU A 527 14.22 13.36 26.50
C GLU A 527 13.81 14.77 26.07
N LEU A 528 12.63 15.25 26.48
CA LEU A 528 12.22 16.64 26.21
C LEU A 528 12.98 17.66 27.06
N HIS A 529 13.28 17.33 28.31
CA HIS A 529 14.13 18.15 29.16
C HIS A 529 15.53 18.34 28.55
N ASP A 530 16.14 17.25 28.06
CA ASP A 530 17.45 17.28 27.39
C ASP A 530 17.41 18.09 26.07
N ASP A 531 16.24 18.17 25.44
CA ASP A 531 15.98 19.06 24.30
C ASP A 531 15.78 20.54 24.70
N GLY A 532 15.91 20.88 25.99
CA GLY A 532 15.74 22.24 26.51
C GLY A 532 14.28 22.69 26.59
N VAL A 533 13.34 21.75 26.72
CA VAL A 533 11.92 22.05 26.98
C VAL A 533 11.71 22.14 28.51
N PRO A 534 11.11 23.22 29.04
CA PRO A 534 10.88 23.34 30.47
C PRO A 534 9.93 22.26 31.00
N ASP A 535 10.31 21.57 32.08
CA ASP A 535 9.49 20.50 32.70
C ASP A 535 8.04 20.92 33.00
N ALA A 536 7.83 22.17 33.42
CA ALA A 536 6.50 22.71 33.71
C ALA A 536 5.59 22.81 32.47
N SER A 537 6.15 22.74 31.26
CA SER A 537 5.42 22.73 29.99
C SER A 537 5.21 21.32 29.42
N VAL A 538 5.79 20.28 30.04
CA VAL A 538 5.74 18.91 29.54
C VAL A 538 4.52 18.17 30.09
N THR A 539 3.65 17.74 29.17
CA THR A 539 2.52 16.84 29.44
C THR A 539 2.81 15.45 28.88
N THR A 540 2.26 14.41 29.49
CA THR A 540 2.42 13.01 29.06
C THR A 540 1.07 12.36 28.84
N ARG A 541 0.94 11.57 27.78
CA ARG A 541 -0.24 10.77 27.46
C ARG A 541 0.20 9.32 27.26
N ALA A 542 -0.46 8.40 27.95
CA ALA A 542 -0.21 6.97 27.82
C ALA A 542 -1.41 6.29 27.16
N ARG A 543 -1.15 5.41 26.20
CA ARG A 543 -2.14 4.55 25.55
C ARG A 543 -1.72 3.09 25.67
N VAL A 544 -2.70 2.22 25.87
CA VAL A 544 -2.53 0.76 25.85
C VAL A 544 -3.09 0.25 24.54
N LEU A 545 -2.27 -0.45 23.76
CA LEU A 545 -2.68 -1.10 22.52
C LEU A 545 -3.34 -2.43 22.88
N ILE A 546 -4.66 -2.51 22.74
CA ILE A 546 -5.48 -3.66 23.12
C ILE A 546 -5.97 -4.39 21.88
N ARG A 547 -6.00 -5.72 21.92
CA ARG A 547 -6.60 -6.58 20.88
C ARG A 547 -7.36 -7.74 21.51
N TYR A 548 -8.24 -8.38 20.74
CA TYR A 548 -8.78 -9.69 21.13
C TYR A 548 -7.71 -10.77 20.98
N ALA A 549 -7.70 -11.75 21.89
CA ALA A 549 -6.79 -12.88 21.84
C ALA A 549 -6.84 -13.61 20.48
N GLY A 550 -5.67 -13.90 19.92
CA GLY A 550 -5.53 -14.51 18.59
C GLY A 550 -5.80 -13.58 17.41
N THR A 551 -5.98 -12.27 17.62
CA THR A 551 -6.01 -11.25 16.54
C THR A 551 -4.76 -10.37 16.60
N ASP A 552 -4.34 -9.74 15.49
CA ASP A 552 -3.19 -8.79 15.42
C ASP A 552 -3.57 -7.30 15.36
N SER A 553 -4.86 -6.97 15.33
CA SER A 553 -5.27 -5.56 15.17
C SER A 553 -5.46 -4.97 16.54
N THR A 554 -4.60 -4.02 16.90
CA THR A 554 -4.74 -3.28 18.15
C THR A 554 -5.54 -2.01 17.98
N ILE A 555 -6.30 -1.66 19.01
CA ILE A 555 -6.87 -0.34 19.19
C ILE A 555 -6.21 0.27 20.43
N GLY A 556 -5.64 1.47 20.26
CA GLY A 556 -5.03 2.19 21.37
C GLY A 556 -6.08 2.92 22.20
N VAL A 557 -6.25 2.51 23.45
CA VAL A 557 -7.14 3.19 24.42
C VAL A 557 -6.31 3.99 25.43
N PRO A 558 -6.83 5.09 26.00
CA PRO A 558 -6.17 5.78 27.09
C PRO A 558 -5.92 4.85 28.29
N LEU A 559 -4.79 5.01 28.96
CA LEU A 559 -4.49 4.27 30.19
C LEU A 559 -5.55 4.58 31.26
N ALA A 560 -6.22 3.54 31.75
CA ALA A 560 -7.22 3.59 32.82
C ALA A 560 -7.23 2.27 33.60
N ASP A 561 -8.22 2.06 34.47
CA ASP A 561 -8.49 0.72 35.02
C ASP A 561 -8.97 -0.25 33.92
N ALA A 562 -8.90 -1.55 34.20
CA ALA A 562 -9.17 -2.60 33.22
C ALA A 562 -10.59 -2.54 32.62
N ASP A 563 -11.60 -2.24 33.44
CA ASP A 563 -13.00 -2.22 33.00
C ASP A 563 -13.24 -1.03 32.06
N THR A 564 -12.70 0.14 32.41
CA THR A 564 -12.75 1.34 31.55
C THR A 564 -12.03 1.12 30.23
N MET A 565 -10.82 0.55 30.26
CA MET A 565 -10.05 0.24 29.05
C MET A 565 -10.77 -0.78 28.15
N ALA A 566 -11.39 -1.81 28.74
CA ALA A 566 -12.16 -2.81 28.01
C ALA A 566 -13.41 -2.20 27.35
N ALA A 567 -14.14 -1.34 28.06
CA ALA A 567 -15.32 -0.66 27.53
C ALA A 567 -14.97 0.27 26.36
N GLU A 568 -13.90 1.07 26.48
CA GLU A 568 -13.43 1.93 25.40
C GLU A 568 -12.94 1.12 24.19
N PHE A 569 -12.22 0.02 24.42
CA PHE A 569 -11.81 -0.89 23.36
C PHE A 569 -13.03 -1.44 22.60
N VAL A 570 -14.03 -1.94 23.33
CA VAL A 570 -15.27 -2.48 22.74
C VAL A 570 -16.02 -1.42 21.92
N ARG A 571 -16.14 -0.19 22.44
CA ARG A 571 -16.77 0.93 21.72
C ARG A 571 -16.02 1.24 20.43
N ALA A 572 -14.72 1.47 20.52
CA ALA A 572 -13.88 1.77 19.35
C ALA A 572 -13.84 0.61 18.34
N HIS A 573 -13.87 -0.64 18.81
CA HIS A 573 -13.94 -1.82 17.94
C HIS A 573 -15.27 -1.90 17.18
N ARG A 574 -16.40 -1.58 17.83
CA ARG A 574 -17.70 -1.49 17.14
C ARG A 574 -17.73 -0.35 16.12
N GLU A 575 -17.22 0.82 16.46
CA GLU A 575 -17.17 1.95 15.52
C GLU A 575 -16.32 1.62 14.29
N ARG A 576 -15.16 0.99 14.49
CA ARG A 576 -14.23 0.66 13.40
C ARG A 576 -14.67 -0.55 12.58
N TYR A 577 -15.16 -1.60 13.23
CA TYR A 577 -15.38 -2.91 12.59
C TYR A 577 -16.85 -3.35 12.55
N ALA A 578 -17.77 -2.61 13.20
CA ALA A 578 -19.21 -2.90 13.30
C ALA A 578 -19.62 -4.17 14.06
N PHE A 579 -18.69 -4.82 14.78
CA PHE A 579 -19.00 -5.97 15.65
C PHE A 579 -18.05 -6.06 16.85
N THR A 580 -18.27 -7.04 17.73
CA THR A 580 -17.40 -7.43 18.86
C THR A 580 -17.16 -8.92 18.87
N MET A 581 -16.10 -9.38 19.53
CA MET A 581 -15.79 -10.80 19.67
C MET A 581 -15.96 -11.25 21.13
N ASP A 582 -16.39 -12.48 21.35
CA ASP A 582 -16.42 -13.09 22.68
C ASP A 582 -15.07 -13.77 22.97
N LYS A 583 -14.05 -12.95 23.28
CA LYS A 583 -12.68 -13.39 23.52
C LYS A 583 -11.98 -12.55 24.60
N PRO A 584 -10.97 -13.11 25.30
CA PRO A 584 -10.12 -12.34 26.20
C PRO A 584 -9.45 -11.17 25.49
N LEU A 585 -9.25 -10.06 26.21
CA LEU A 585 -8.48 -8.92 25.75
C LEU A 585 -7.01 -9.09 26.12
N VAL A 586 -6.12 -8.68 25.21
CA VAL A 586 -4.66 -8.71 25.37
C VAL A 586 -4.14 -7.28 25.25
N ALA A 587 -3.34 -6.85 26.22
CA ALA A 587 -2.48 -5.68 26.12
C ALA A 587 -1.25 -6.08 25.30
N GLU A 588 -1.23 -5.73 24.02
CA GLU A 588 -0.12 -6.02 23.12
C GLU A 588 1.11 -5.17 23.50
N ALA A 589 0.91 -3.86 23.61
CA ALA A 589 1.98 -2.90 23.86
C ALA A 589 1.47 -1.65 24.57
N VAL A 590 2.40 -0.87 25.10
CA VAL A 590 2.18 0.44 25.70
C VAL A 590 2.86 1.49 24.83
N SER A 591 2.20 2.62 24.64
CA SER A 591 2.71 3.79 23.93
C SER A 591 2.61 5.00 24.84
N VAL A 592 3.71 5.72 25.04
CA VAL A 592 3.73 6.96 25.82
C VAL A 592 4.31 8.09 24.97
N GLU A 593 3.57 9.19 24.94
CA GLU A 593 3.93 10.42 24.26
C GLU A 593 4.08 11.56 25.28
N ALA A 594 5.21 12.26 25.23
CA ALA A 594 5.41 13.51 25.93
C ALA A 594 5.36 14.68 24.92
N LEU A 595 4.67 15.75 25.29
CA LEU A 595 4.50 16.97 24.50
C LEU A 595 4.92 18.17 25.34
N GLY A 596 5.67 19.10 24.76
CA GLY A 596 5.95 20.38 25.40
C GLY A 596 6.17 21.52 24.40
N ALA A 597 5.69 22.71 24.76
CA ALA A 597 5.82 23.88 23.91
C ALA A 597 7.29 24.35 23.86
N PRO A 598 7.96 24.34 22.69
CA PRO A 598 9.37 24.72 22.60
C PRO A 598 9.61 26.23 22.76
N GLY A 599 8.55 27.03 22.91
CA GLY A 599 8.54 28.49 23.01
C GLY A 599 7.31 29.08 22.33
N GLY A 600 6.72 30.14 22.91
CA GLY A 600 5.38 30.64 22.55
C GLY A 600 5.23 31.11 21.10
N ALA A 601 4.55 30.30 20.29
CA ALA A 601 3.86 30.79 19.11
C ALA A 601 2.73 31.71 19.62
N GLY A 602 2.93 33.01 19.46
CA GLY A 602 1.84 33.97 19.65
C GLY A 602 0.96 33.93 18.41
N GLU A 603 -0.30 34.29 18.58
CA GLU A 603 -1.28 34.35 17.50
C GLU A 603 -0.75 35.18 16.32
N HIS A 604 -0.96 34.70 15.09
CA HIS A 604 -0.59 35.42 13.88
C HIS A 604 -1.62 36.53 13.62
N GLU A 605 -1.21 37.79 13.77
CA GLU A 605 -2.00 38.94 13.30
C GLU A 605 -1.68 39.23 11.83
N THR A 606 -2.62 38.94 10.94
CA THR A 606 -2.57 39.38 9.55
C THR A 606 -2.86 40.89 9.49
N GLN A 607 -1.98 41.67 8.87
CA GLN A 607 -2.27 43.09 8.64
C GLN A 607 -3.31 43.21 7.51
N PRO A 608 -4.43 43.94 7.73
CA PRO A 608 -5.40 44.18 6.66
C PRO A 608 -4.76 45.03 5.57
N GLY A 609 -5.09 44.74 4.30
CA GLY A 609 -4.55 45.46 3.15
C GLY A 609 -4.87 46.97 3.17
N ASP A 610 -3.93 47.78 2.70
CA ASP A 610 -3.99 49.25 2.66
C ASP A 610 -5.00 49.84 1.63
N ARG A 611 -5.90 49.00 1.06
CA ARG A 611 -6.84 49.36 -0.03
C ARG A 611 -7.85 50.48 0.31
N GLU A 612 -7.73 51.67 -0.26
CA GLU A 612 -8.80 52.68 -0.16
C GLU A 612 -9.91 52.42 -1.20
N GLY A 613 -11.17 52.19 -0.77
CA GLY A 613 -12.33 52.08 -1.68
C GLY A 613 -13.04 50.71 -1.69
N GLU A 614 -13.67 50.35 -2.81
CA GLU A 614 -14.32 49.04 -3.07
C GLU A 614 -13.35 48.03 -3.72
N LEU A 615 -13.62 46.73 -3.61
CA LEU A 615 -12.76 45.69 -4.17
C LEU A 615 -12.97 45.62 -5.70
N THR A 616 -11.91 45.83 -6.47
CA THR A 616 -11.95 45.78 -7.94
C THR A 616 -10.95 44.75 -8.46
N PRO A 617 -11.20 44.11 -9.62
CA PRO A 617 -10.24 43.20 -10.22
C PRO A 617 -8.95 43.94 -10.60
N ALA A 618 -7.81 43.34 -10.29
CA ALA A 618 -6.51 43.81 -10.77
C ALA A 618 -6.37 43.64 -12.30
N ALA A 619 -7.04 42.64 -12.87
CA ALA A 619 -7.19 42.44 -14.30
C ALA A 619 -8.47 41.67 -14.65
N THR A 620 -8.93 41.79 -15.89
CA THR A 620 -9.92 40.89 -16.49
C THR A 620 -9.20 39.94 -17.44
N ILE A 621 -9.34 38.64 -17.19
CA ILE A 621 -8.66 37.57 -17.91
C ILE A 621 -9.67 36.64 -18.61
N ARG A 622 -9.19 35.80 -19.53
CA ARG A 622 -10.00 34.74 -20.14
C ARG A 622 -9.72 33.43 -19.42
N MET A 623 -10.80 32.76 -18.97
CA MET A 623 -10.72 31.43 -18.35
C MET A 623 -11.75 30.50 -18.99
N TYR A 624 -11.35 29.28 -19.32
CA TYR A 624 -12.24 28.23 -19.81
C TYR A 624 -12.82 27.45 -18.63
N THR A 625 -14.12 27.58 -18.41
CA THR A 625 -14.83 26.90 -17.32
C THR A 625 -16.29 26.69 -17.69
N GLY A 626 -16.87 25.56 -17.26
CA GLY A 626 -18.22 25.16 -17.66
C GLY A 626 -18.38 24.97 -19.17
N GLY A 627 -17.36 24.42 -19.84
CA GLY A 627 -17.38 24.12 -21.28
C GLY A 627 -17.32 25.34 -22.21
N ARG A 628 -16.91 26.51 -21.70
CA ARG A 628 -16.80 27.74 -22.51
C ARG A 628 -15.80 28.73 -21.93
N TRP A 629 -15.27 29.60 -22.79
CA TRP A 629 -14.46 30.73 -22.38
C TRP A 629 -15.31 31.86 -21.76
N GLN A 630 -14.88 32.38 -20.61
CA GLN A 630 -15.56 33.45 -19.86
C GLN A 630 -14.56 34.54 -19.45
N ASP A 631 -15.03 35.79 -19.42
CA ASP A 631 -14.27 36.90 -18.85
C ASP A 631 -14.33 36.79 -17.33
N THR A 632 -13.17 36.70 -16.70
CA THR A 632 -13.01 36.34 -15.29
C THR A 632 -12.19 37.41 -14.58
N GLY A 633 -12.61 37.83 -13.39
CA GLY A 633 -11.87 38.77 -12.57
C GLY A 633 -10.64 38.11 -11.93
N LEU A 634 -9.48 38.73 -12.08
CA LEU A 634 -8.26 38.39 -11.34
C LEU A 634 -8.05 39.40 -10.22
N TYR A 635 -7.93 38.91 -8.99
CA TYR A 635 -7.73 39.70 -7.78
C TYR A 635 -6.39 39.33 -7.14
N ARG A 636 -5.74 40.29 -6.46
CA ARG A 636 -4.57 39.98 -5.62
C ARG A 636 -5.04 39.76 -4.20
N ARG A 637 -4.55 38.72 -3.52
CA ARG A 637 -4.93 38.46 -2.12
C ARG A 637 -4.67 39.65 -1.20
N THR A 638 -3.59 40.39 -1.45
CA THR A 638 -3.20 41.59 -0.68
C THR A 638 -4.23 42.72 -0.73
N ASP A 639 -5.09 42.72 -1.75
CA ASP A 639 -6.10 43.75 -1.95
C ASP A 639 -7.42 43.40 -1.23
N LEU A 640 -7.57 42.14 -0.77
CA LEU A 640 -8.74 41.68 -0.02
C LEU A 640 -8.65 42.10 1.46
N ARG A 641 -9.80 42.42 2.05
CA ARG A 641 -9.98 42.78 3.45
C ARG A 641 -10.95 41.84 4.14
N PRO A 642 -10.86 41.67 5.47
CA PRO A 642 -11.87 40.93 6.23
C PRO A 642 -13.30 41.39 5.88
N GLY A 643 -14.16 40.43 5.56
CA GLY A 643 -15.54 40.65 5.11
C GLY A 643 -15.73 40.81 3.60
N ASP A 644 -14.67 41.01 2.81
CA ASP A 644 -14.78 41.00 1.35
C ASP A 644 -15.23 39.60 0.87
N THR A 645 -16.12 39.59 -0.14
CA THR A 645 -16.60 38.35 -0.78
C THR A 645 -16.39 38.40 -2.28
N LEU A 646 -16.06 37.25 -2.87
CA LEU A 646 -15.88 37.05 -4.30
C LEU A 646 -16.68 35.84 -4.74
N THR A 647 -17.47 35.97 -5.81
CA THR A 647 -18.24 34.85 -6.38
C THR A 647 -17.56 34.38 -7.66
N GLY A 648 -17.46 33.06 -7.83
CA GLY A 648 -16.84 32.45 -8.99
C GLY A 648 -17.67 32.64 -10.28
N PRO A 649 -17.05 32.59 -11.47
CA PRO A 649 -15.63 32.32 -11.70
C PRO A 649 -14.73 33.52 -11.33
N ALA A 650 -13.64 33.26 -10.59
CA ALA A 650 -12.63 34.26 -10.24
C ALA A 650 -11.26 33.61 -10.01
N VAL A 651 -10.17 34.39 -10.18
CA VAL A 651 -8.80 33.95 -9.85
C VAL A 651 -8.22 34.88 -8.79
N ILE A 652 -7.67 34.30 -7.72
CA ILE A 652 -6.98 35.02 -6.65
C ILE A 652 -5.49 34.68 -6.75
N ALA A 653 -4.69 35.67 -7.12
CA ALA A 653 -3.25 35.55 -7.27
C ALA A 653 -2.53 35.95 -5.97
N GLU A 654 -1.55 35.13 -5.59
CA GLU A 654 -0.58 35.37 -4.52
C GLU A 654 0.84 35.32 -5.11
N GLU A 655 1.84 35.73 -4.33
CA GLU A 655 3.24 35.68 -4.79
C GLU A 655 3.73 34.23 -4.98
N ASP A 656 3.21 33.30 -4.18
CA ASP A 656 3.64 31.90 -4.09
C ASP A 656 2.54 30.87 -4.38
N ALA A 657 1.31 31.30 -4.69
CA ALA A 657 0.17 30.44 -4.96
C ALA A 657 -0.88 31.07 -5.89
N THR A 658 -1.79 30.24 -6.41
CA THR A 658 -2.96 30.70 -7.17
C THR A 658 -4.19 29.92 -6.71
N THR A 659 -5.24 30.63 -6.32
CA THR A 659 -6.54 30.02 -5.98
C THR A 659 -7.55 30.33 -7.07
N VAL A 660 -8.16 29.28 -7.62
CA VAL A 660 -9.21 29.37 -8.63
C VAL A 660 -10.54 29.13 -7.95
N LEU A 661 -11.44 30.10 -8.07
CA LEU A 661 -12.82 29.98 -7.61
C LEU A 661 -13.68 29.53 -8.79
N ASP A 662 -14.08 28.26 -8.78
CA ASP A 662 -14.96 27.72 -9.81
C ASP A 662 -16.37 28.34 -9.73
N PRO A 663 -17.18 28.29 -10.81
CA PRO A 663 -18.58 28.70 -10.77
C PRO A 663 -19.35 28.07 -9.59
N ASP A 664 -20.32 28.82 -9.05
CA ASP A 664 -21.14 28.46 -7.88
C ASP A 664 -20.39 28.36 -6.54
N TRP A 665 -19.09 28.66 -6.50
CA TRP A 665 -18.35 28.87 -5.26
C TRP A 665 -18.24 30.37 -4.91
N GLN A 666 -18.20 30.69 -3.62
CA GLN A 666 -17.92 32.03 -3.11
C GLN A 666 -16.80 31.99 -2.10
N ALA A 667 -15.80 32.85 -2.26
CA ALA A 667 -14.75 33.06 -1.28
C ALA A 667 -15.13 34.23 -0.36
N ALA A 668 -14.93 34.07 0.94
CA ALA A 668 -15.01 35.13 1.95
C ALA A 668 -13.69 35.25 2.69
N MET A 669 -13.20 36.48 2.85
CA MET A 669 -11.97 36.76 3.62
C MET A 669 -12.31 36.90 5.11
N GLY A 670 -11.75 36.03 5.95
CA GLY A 670 -11.91 36.09 7.41
C GLY A 670 -10.99 37.12 8.09
N ASP A 671 -11.23 37.36 9.38
CA ASP A 671 -10.48 38.34 10.20
C ASP A 671 -8.99 38.05 10.30
N ARG A 672 -8.62 36.77 10.25
CA ARG A 672 -7.23 36.28 10.29
C ARG A 672 -6.66 35.99 8.89
N GLY A 673 -7.25 36.57 7.84
CA GLY A 673 -6.77 36.46 6.46
C GLY A 673 -6.95 35.10 5.80
N HIS A 674 -7.76 34.20 6.37
CA HIS A 674 -8.15 32.92 5.74
C HIS A 674 -9.19 33.18 4.65
N LEU A 675 -9.10 32.48 3.52
CA LEU A 675 -10.20 32.44 2.56
C LEU A 675 -11.06 31.21 2.85
N THR A 676 -12.32 31.45 3.21
CA THR A 676 -13.33 30.40 3.34
C THR A 676 -14.14 30.37 2.06
N LEU A 677 -13.98 29.31 1.28
CA LEU A 677 -14.72 29.08 0.06
C LEU A 677 -15.91 28.19 0.40
N THR A 678 -17.11 28.68 0.11
CA THR A 678 -18.36 27.95 0.33
C THR A 678 -19.09 27.74 -0.97
N ARG A 679 -19.71 26.57 -1.08
CA ARG A 679 -20.59 26.28 -2.20
C ARG A 679 -21.90 27.05 -2.03
N THR A 680 -22.24 27.90 -3.00
CA THR A 680 -23.42 28.80 -2.92
C THR A 680 -24.69 28.21 -3.54
N ARG A 681 -24.55 27.21 -4.40
CA ARG A 681 -25.68 26.45 -4.96
C ARG A 681 -25.53 24.99 -4.62
N ALA A 682 -26.65 24.30 -4.43
CA ALA A 682 -26.66 22.85 -4.38
C ALA A 682 -25.99 22.30 -5.65
N ARG A 683 -25.21 21.23 -5.50
CA ARG A 683 -24.64 20.53 -6.66
C ARG A 683 -25.78 20.14 -7.57
N THR A 684 -25.62 20.34 -8.87
CA THR A 684 -26.51 19.68 -9.83
C THR A 684 -26.23 18.19 -9.71
N ASP A 685 -27.20 17.42 -9.18
CA ASP A 685 -27.06 15.99 -8.84
C ASP A 685 -26.83 15.06 -10.05
N ARG A 686 -26.44 15.59 -11.21
CA ARG A 686 -26.20 14.82 -12.43
C ARG A 686 -25.08 15.45 -13.23
N VAL A 687 -23.95 14.76 -13.32
CA VAL A 687 -23.14 14.87 -14.54
C VAL A 687 -23.99 14.24 -15.62
N ALA A 688 -24.40 15.00 -16.63
CA ALA A 688 -25.12 14.47 -17.79
C ALA A 688 -24.15 13.64 -18.64
N VAL A 689 -23.77 12.47 -18.14
CA VAL A 689 -22.93 11.50 -18.84
C VAL A 689 -23.86 10.68 -19.73
N GLY A 690 -23.56 10.62 -21.02
CA GLY A 690 -24.26 9.72 -21.93
C GLY A 690 -23.83 8.27 -21.74
N THR A 691 -24.63 7.34 -22.27
CA THR A 691 -24.28 5.91 -22.29
C THR A 691 -23.25 5.54 -23.35
N ALA A 692 -22.84 6.48 -24.20
CA ALA A 692 -21.76 6.29 -25.17
C ALA A 692 -20.39 6.25 -24.48
N ALA A 693 -19.45 5.48 -25.04
CA ALA A 693 -18.09 5.37 -24.51
C ALA A 693 -17.34 6.70 -24.66
N ASP A 694 -17.13 7.41 -23.55
CA ASP A 694 -16.22 8.56 -23.50
C ASP A 694 -14.85 8.09 -22.94
N PRO A 695 -13.74 8.34 -23.65
CA PRO A 695 -12.38 8.02 -23.22
C PRO A 695 -12.00 8.49 -21.80
N VAL A 696 -12.49 9.65 -21.38
CA VAL A 696 -12.26 10.20 -20.02
C VAL A 696 -13.08 9.40 -19.02
N MET A 697 -14.38 9.28 -19.26
CA MET A 697 -15.29 8.60 -18.33
C MET A 697 -14.98 7.10 -18.20
N LEU A 698 -14.42 6.47 -19.25
CA LEU A 698 -13.99 5.08 -19.19
C LEU A 698 -12.93 4.87 -18.10
N GLU A 699 -11.94 5.77 -18.02
CA GLU A 699 -10.90 5.71 -16.99
C GLU A 699 -11.46 6.07 -15.60
N VAL A 700 -12.43 7.01 -15.55
CA VAL A 700 -13.16 7.37 -14.33
C VAL A 700 -13.88 6.15 -13.73
N PHE A 701 -14.72 5.48 -14.51
CA PHE A 701 -15.50 4.33 -14.06
C PHE A 701 -14.60 3.13 -13.74
N ASN A 702 -13.54 2.90 -14.52
CA ASN A 702 -12.52 1.89 -14.21
C ASN A 702 -11.93 2.10 -12.81
N SER A 703 -11.47 3.31 -12.52
CA SER A 703 -10.90 3.68 -11.21
C SER A 703 -11.94 3.53 -10.09
N LEU A 704 -13.19 3.90 -10.33
CA LEU A 704 -14.26 3.80 -9.33
C LEU A 704 -14.62 2.34 -8.99
N PHE A 705 -14.79 1.46 -9.99
CA PHE A 705 -15.11 0.04 -9.74
C PHE A 705 -13.98 -0.68 -9.00
N MET A 706 -12.72 -0.43 -9.39
CA MET A 706 -11.55 -0.96 -8.69
C MET A 706 -11.49 -0.46 -7.25
N ALA A 707 -11.71 0.83 -7.03
CA ALA A 707 -11.72 1.41 -5.69
C ALA A 707 -12.75 0.71 -4.79
N ILE A 708 -13.96 0.42 -5.28
CA ILE A 708 -14.99 -0.30 -4.49
C ILE A 708 -14.50 -1.69 -4.08
N ALA A 709 -13.96 -2.47 -5.01
CA ALA A 709 -13.46 -3.81 -4.72
C ALA A 709 -12.32 -3.77 -3.68
N GLU A 710 -11.43 -2.78 -3.76
CA GLU A 710 -10.40 -2.55 -2.74
C GLU A 710 -10.99 -2.19 -1.37
N GLN A 711 -12.05 -1.36 -1.29
CA GLN A 711 -12.67 -1.05 0.01
C GLN A 711 -13.29 -2.30 0.65
N MET A 712 -13.87 -3.20 -0.16
CA MET A 712 -14.35 -4.49 0.31
C MET A 712 -13.20 -5.33 0.88
N GLY A 713 -12.06 -5.37 0.17
CA GLY A 713 -10.87 -6.10 0.62
C GLY A 713 -10.29 -5.57 1.92
N VAL A 714 -10.16 -4.24 2.05
CA VAL A 714 -9.73 -3.58 3.30
C VAL A 714 -10.71 -3.90 4.43
N ARG A 715 -12.02 -3.94 4.15
CA ARG A 715 -13.02 -4.33 5.14
C ARG A 715 -12.80 -5.78 5.59
N LEU A 716 -12.60 -6.71 4.67
CA LEU A 716 -12.37 -8.12 4.96
C LEU A 716 -11.09 -8.36 5.77
N GLU A 717 -9.96 -7.78 5.35
CA GLU A 717 -8.68 -7.87 6.07
C GLU A 717 -8.81 -7.44 7.53
N ASN A 718 -9.58 -6.38 7.77
CA ASN A 718 -9.75 -5.77 9.08
C ASN A 718 -10.72 -6.53 10.00
N THR A 719 -11.69 -7.25 9.43
CA THR A 719 -12.75 -7.95 10.20
C THR A 719 -12.53 -9.45 10.31
N ALA A 720 -11.69 -10.04 9.46
CA ALA A 720 -11.39 -11.47 9.45
C ALA A 720 -10.66 -11.93 10.72
N HIS A 721 -10.88 -13.18 11.08
CA HIS A 721 -10.30 -13.84 12.25
C HIS A 721 -9.07 -14.66 11.89
N SER A 722 -9.13 -15.42 10.79
CA SER A 722 -8.02 -16.31 10.41
C SER A 722 -6.77 -15.55 9.97
N VAL A 723 -5.61 -16.11 10.35
CA VAL A 723 -4.28 -15.63 9.91
C VAL A 723 -4.18 -15.63 8.38
N ASN A 724 -4.84 -16.57 7.71
CA ASN A 724 -4.85 -16.69 6.26
C ASN A 724 -5.45 -15.47 5.56
N ILE A 725 -6.64 -15.05 5.97
CA ILE A 725 -7.31 -13.89 5.36
C ILE A 725 -6.61 -12.61 5.83
N LYS A 726 -6.34 -12.49 7.14
CA LYS A 726 -5.89 -11.24 7.75
C LYS A 726 -4.42 -10.89 7.50
N GLU A 727 -3.51 -11.84 7.72
CA GLU A 727 -2.07 -11.56 7.63
C GLU A 727 -1.49 -12.03 6.30
N ARG A 728 -1.98 -13.17 5.81
CA ARG A 728 -1.50 -13.76 4.57
C ARG A 728 -2.19 -13.21 3.33
N LEU A 729 -3.29 -12.47 3.50
CA LEU A 729 -4.10 -11.86 2.45
C LEU A 729 -4.60 -12.88 1.41
N ASP A 730 -4.98 -14.07 1.89
CA ASP A 730 -5.51 -15.16 1.07
C ASP A 730 -7.03 -15.01 0.87
N PHE A 731 -7.42 -13.91 0.23
CA PHE A 731 -8.80 -13.58 -0.10
C PHE A 731 -8.88 -12.72 -1.36
N SER A 732 -10.05 -12.59 -1.97
CA SER A 732 -10.31 -11.63 -3.06
C SER A 732 -11.74 -11.10 -2.96
N CYS A 733 -11.95 -9.84 -3.36
CA CYS A 733 -13.26 -9.20 -3.44
C CYS A 733 -13.54 -8.74 -4.88
N ALA A 734 -14.78 -8.86 -5.34
CA ALA A 734 -15.13 -8.60 -6.73
C ALA A 734 -16.57 -8.09 -6.92
N LEU A 735 -16.76 -7.34 -8.01
CA LEU A 735 -18.02 -6.79 -8.47
C LEU A 735 -18.45 -7.47 -9.77
N PHE A 736 -19.76 -7.73 -9.91
CA PHE A 736 -20.34 -8.40 -11.06
C PHE A 736 -21.57 -7.64 -11.58
N ASP A 737 -21.79 -7.69 -12.89
CA ASP A 737 -23.07 -7.26 -13.47
C ASP A 737 -24.21 -8.25 -13.14
N ALA A 738 -25.44 -7.92 -13.53
CA ALA A 738 -26.62 -8.76 -13.27
C ALA A 738 -26.54 -10.16 -13.91
N ASP A 739 -25.73 -10.34 -14.95
CA ASP A 739 -25.50 -11.62 -15.63
C ASP A 739 -24.37 -12.44 -14.98
N GLY A 740 -23.72 -11.90 -13.94
CA GLY A 740 -22.62 -12.55 -13.24
C GLY A 740 -21.27 -12.44 -13.93
N ASN A 741 -21.09 -11.50 -14.87
CA ASN A 741 -19.77 -11.22 -15.46
C ASN A 741 -18.94 -10.34 -14.53
N LEU A 742 -17.66 -10.66 -14.40
CA LEU A 742 -16.72 -9.93 -13.56
C LEU A 742 -16.46 -8.54 -14.15
N ILE A 743 -16.63 -7.49 -13.35
CA ILE A 743 -16.39 -6.09 -13.72
C ILE A 743 -15.03 -5.60 -13.18
N ALA A 744 -14.80 -5.81 -11.89
CA ALA A 744 -13.60 -5.36 -11.18
C ALA A 744 -13.32 -6.25 -9.97
N ASN A 745 -12.07 -6.32 -9.54
CA ASN A 745 -11.64 -7.08 -8.37
C ASN A 745 -10.46 -6.42 -7.66
N ALA A 746 -10.32 -6.70 -6.36
CA ALA A 746 -9.11 -6.40 -5.61
C ALA A 746 -8.08 -7.53 -5.85
N PRO A 747 -6.95 -7.25 -6.52
CA PRO A 747 -6.03 -8.29 -6.98
C PRO A 747 -5.09 -8.75 -5.85
N HIS A 748 -5.51 -9.75 -5.07
CA HIS A 748 -4.63 -10.40 -4.09
C HIS A 748 -4.17 -11.78 -4.58
N ILE A 749 -5.10 -12.68 -4.89
CA ILE A 749 -4.80 -14.07 -5.28
C ILE A 749 -5.34 -14.38 -6.69
N PRO A 750 -4.48 -14.67 -7.69
CA PRO A 750 -4.92 -14.84 -9.08
C PRO A 750 -5.91 -15.98 -9.33
N VAL A 751 -5.80 -17.12 -8.62
CA VAL A 751 -6.71 -18.25 -8.83
C VAL A 751 -8.17 -17.93 -8.50
N HIS A 752 -8.41 -16.99 -7.58
CA HIS A 752 -9.75 -16.52 -7.24
C HIS A 752 -10.43 -15.78 -8.39
N LEU A 753 -9.65 -15.07 -9.20
CA LEU A 753 -10.18 -13.99 -10.03
C LEU A 753 -11.04 -14.50 -11.19
N GLY A 754 -10.58 -15.55 -11.90
CA GLY A 754 -11.35 -16.12 -13.01
C GLY A 754 -12.40 -17.15 -12.59
N SER A 755 -12.25 -17.74 -11.41
CA SER A 755 -13.15 -18.81 -10.93
C SER A 755 -14.39 -18.27 -10.21
N MET A 756 -14.32 -17.09 -9.59
CA MET A 756 -15.50 -16.50 -8.92
C MET A 756 -16.67 -16.25 -9.87
N GLY A 757 -16.44 -15.82 -11.12
CA GLY A 757 -17.53 -15.58 -12.08
C GLY A 757 -18.40 -16.81 -12.33
N GLU A 758 -17.80 -18.00 -12.35
CA GLU A 758 -18.54 -19.25 -12.49
C GLU A 758 -19.36 -19.59 -11.23
N SER A 759 -18.83 -19.29 -10.03
CA SER A 759 -19.60 -19.41 -8.77
C SER A 759 -20.86 -18.53 -8.81
N ILE A 760 -20.73 -17.29 -9.29
CA ILE A 760 -21.83 -16.32 -9.37
C ILE A 760 -22.90 -16.80 -10.35
N LYS A 761 -22.50 -17.19 -11.56
CA LYS A 761 -23.42 -17.71 -12.58
C LYS A 761 -24.16 -18.95 -12.09
N GLU A 762 -23.52 -19.80 -11.30
CA GLU A 762 -24.20 -20.96 -10.72
C GLU A 762 -25.27 -20.57 -9.69
N VAL A 763 -24.97 -19.60 -8.81
CA VAL A 763 -25.96 -19.08 -7.86
C VAL A 763 -27.16 -18.51 -8.62
N LEU A 764 -26.91 -17.69 -9.66
CA LEU A 764 -27.96 -17.15 -10.53
C LEU A 764 -28.79 -18.25 -11.19
N ARG A 765 -28.13 -19.26 -11.78
CA ARG A 765 -28.80 -20.35 -12.49
C ARG A 765 -29.70 -21.18 -11.58
N ARG A 766 -29.28 -21.45 -10.34
CA ARG A 766 -30.04 -22.29 -9.40
C ARG A 766 -31.09 -21.55 -8.60
N ARG A 767 -30.84 -20.28 -8.24
CA ARG A 767 -31.77 -19.49 -7.42
C ARG A 767 -32.75 -18.71 -8.27
N GLY A 768 -32.30 -18.13 -9.39
CA GLY A 768 -33.14 -17.33 -10.29
C GLY A 768 -34.03 -16.35 -9.53
N ASP A 769 -35.33 -16.40 -9.79
CA ASP A 769 -36.34 -15.52 -9.19
C ASP A 769 -36.61 -15.79 -7.69
N GLU A 770 -36.02 -16.83 -7.09
CA GLU A 770 -36.16 -17.09 -5.65
C GLU A 770 -35.30 -16.17 -4.77
N MET A 771 -34.31 -15.49 -5.38
CA MET A 771 -33.44 -14.55 -4.67
C MET A 771 -34.24 -13.35 -4.15
N ARG A 772 -33.93 -12.92 -2.93
CA ARG A 772 -34.56 -11.75 -2.32
C ARG A 772 -33.53 -10.71 -1.89
N PRO A 773 -33.94 -9.42 -1.79
CA PRO A 773 -33.15 -8.42 -1.11
C PRO A 773 -32.74 -8.89 0.30
N GLY A 774 -31.45 -8.79 0.62
CA GLY A 774 -30.91 -9.20 1.92
C GLY A 774 -30.54 -10.68 2.05
N ASP A 775 -30.72 -11.50 1.01
CA ASP A 775 -30.17 -12.86 0.99
C ASP A 775 -28.65 -12.84 0.81
N VAL A 776 -27.96 -13.85 1.37
CA VAL A 776 -26.53 -14.11 1.11
C VAL A 776 -26.31 -15.60 0.93
N TYR A 777 -25.49 -15.98 -0.05
CA TYR A 777 -25.20 -17.36 -0.39
C TYR A 777 -23.71 -17.68 -0.17
N ALA A 778 -23.41 -18.88 0.33
CA ALA A 778 -22.05 -19.41 0.45
C ALA A 778 -21.86 -20.60 -0.50
N ILE A 779 -20.74 -20.59 -1.23
CA ILE A 779 -20.37 -21.65 -2.18
C ILE A 779 -18.87 -21.93 -2.14
N ASN A 780 -18.52 -23.21 -1.99
CA ASN A 780 -17.17 -23.72 -2.22
C ASN A 780 -17.16 -24.99 -3.10
N ASP A 781 -18.32 -25.36 -3.66
CA ASP A 781 -18.49 -26.57 -4.47
C ASP A 781 -17.63 -26.52 -5.74
N PRO A 782 -16.56 -27.35 -5.84
CA PRO A 782 -15.63 -27.31 -6.96
C PRO A 782 -16.28 -27.68 -8.29
N TYR A 783 -17.33 -28.50 -8.28
CA TYR A 783 -17.99 -28.95 -9.52
C TYR A 783 -18.92 -27.90 -10.13
N HIS A 784 -19.23 -26.85 -9.36
CA HIS A 784 -20.19 -25.82 -9.75
C HIS A 784 -19.66 -24.40 -9.50
N GLY A 785 -18.42 -24.16 -9.92
CA GLY A 785 -17.79 -22.84 -9.92
C GLY A 785 -16.88 -22.55 -8.73
N GLY A 786 -16.83 -23.41 -7.72
CA GLY A 786 -15.80 -23.39 -6.68
C GLY A 786 -14.42 -23.79 -7.21
N THR A 787 -13.38 -23.59 -6.39
CA THR A 787 -11.98 -23.99 -6.69
C THR A 787 -11.59 -25.24 -5.92
N HIS A 788 -11.71 -25.17 -4.60
CA HIS A 788 -11.56 -26.27 -3.64
C HIS A 788 -12.32 -25.90 -2.36
N LEU A 789 -12.51 -26.84 -1.42
CA LEU A 789 -13.33 -26.59 -0.23
C LEU A 789 -12.84 -25.46 0.69
N PRO A 790 -11.53 -25.25 0.90
CA PRO A 790 -11.06 -24.17 1.76
C PRO A 790 -11.42 -22.76 1.27
N ASP A 791 -11.62 -22.57 -0.04
CA ASP A 791 -11.98 -21.27 -0.61
C ASP A 791 -13.50 -21.08 -0.63
N VAL A 792 -14.03 -20.43 0.41
CA VAL A 792 -15.48 -20.17 0.50
C VAL A 792 -15.81 -18.83 -0.16
N THR A 793 -16.67 -18.86 -1.19
CA THR A 793 -17.19 -17.67 -1.86
C THR A 793 -18.53 -17.27 -1.25
N VAL A 794 -18.62 -16.04 -0.75
CA VAL A 794 -19.84 -15.43 -0.22
C VAL A 794 -20.38 -14.45 -1.25
N VAL A 795 -21.61 -14.67 -1.71
CA VAL A 795 -22.27 -13.96 -2.81
C VAL A 795 -23.49 -13.22 -2.29
N THR A 796 -23.59 -11.92 -2.59
CA THR A 796 -24.72 -11.09 -2.19
C THR A 796 -25.34 -10.39 -3.41
N PRO A 797 -26.61 -10.68 -3.76
CA PRO A 797 -27.33 -9.99 -4.82
C PRO A 797 -27.69 -8.55 -4.40
N VAL A 798 -27.64 -7.63 -5.36
CA VAL A 798 -27.95 -6.21 -5.15
C VAL A 798 -29.19 -5.86 -5.96
N PHE A 799 -30.29 -5.57 -5.28
CA PHE A 799 -31.55 -5.17 -5.90
C PHE A 799 -31.71 -3.65 -5.96
N ASP A 800 -32.63 -3.20 -6.81
CA ASP A 800 -33.14 -1.82 -6.82
C ASP A 800 -33.84 -1.45 -5.50
N THR A 801 -34.23 -0.18 -5.40
CA THR A 801 -34.85 0.37 -4.18
C THR A 801 -36.17 -0.31 -3.83
N ASP A 802 -36.92 -0.74 -4.84
CA ASP A 802 -38.22 -1.40 -4.68
C ASP A 802 -38.06 -2.90 -4.38
N GLY A 803 -36.88 -3.47 -4.64
CA GLY A 803 -36.54 -4.87 -4.38
C GLY A 803 -36.96 -5.83 -5.49
N ASP A 804 -37.36 -5.31 -6.65
CA ASP A 804 -37.98 -6.06 -7.75
C ASP A 804 -36.96 -6.49 -8.81
N THR A 805 -35.92 -5.68 -9.02
CA THR A 805 -34.94 -5.91 -10.11
C THR A 805 -33.55 -6.17 -9.54
N LEU A 806 -32.92 -7.28 -9.95
CA LEU A 806 -31.50 -7.52 -9.70
C LEU A 806 -30.65 -6.57 -10.56
N LEU A 807 -29.82 -5.77 -9.90
CA LEU A 807 -28.96 -4.78 -10.55
C LEU A 807 -27.53 -5.29 -10.73
N PHE A 808 -26.96 -5.86 -9.67
CA PHE A 808 -25.56 -6.26 -9.59
C PHE A 808 -25.41 -7.46 -8.64
N LEU A 809 -24.22 -8.07 -8.62
CA LEU A 809 -23.80 -8.93 -7.52
C LEU A 809 -22.45 -8.47 -6.98
N VAL A 810 -22.25 -8.67 -5.68
CA VAL A 810 -20.95 -8.50 -5.02
C VAL A 810 -20.53 -9.82 -4.40
N ALA A 811 -19.23 -10.10 -4.40
CA ALA A 811 -18.72 -11.30 -3.76
C ALA A 811 -17.36 -11.11 -3.11
N SER A 812 -17.11 -11.94 -2.12
CA SER A 812 -15.81 -12.11 -1.48
C SER A 812 -15.50 -13.60 -1.35
N ARG A 813 -14.25 -13.97 -1.58
CA ARG A 813 -13.74 -15.33 -1.39
C ARG A 813 -12.59 -15.27 -0.41
N GLY A 814 -12.60 -16.12 0.62
CA GLY A 814 -11.54 -16.24 1.61
C GLY A 814 -11.11 -17.70 1.78
N HIS A 815 -9.82 -17.92 2.02
CA HIS A 815 -9.29 -19.24 2.32
C HIS A 815 -9.37 -19.56 3.82
N HIS A 816 -10.16 -20.56 4.17
CA HIS A 816 -10.33 -21.05 5.54
C HIS A 816 -9.18 -22.02 5.87
N ALA A 817 -8.37 -21.71 6.88
CA ALA A 817 -7.22 -22.53 7.29
C ALA A 817 -7.58 -23.94 7.80
N GLU A 818 -8.86 -24.15 8.15
CA GLU A 818 -9.43 -25.39 8.63
C GLU A 818 -10.90 -25.40 8.20
N ILE A 819 -11.34 -26.44 7.51
CA ILE A 819 -12.73 -26.60 7.04
C ILE A 819 -13.21 -28.05 7.19
N GLY A 820 -12.58 -28.83 8.07
CA GLY A 820 -12.76 -30.27 8.20
C GLY A 820 -11.72 -31.07 7.40
N GLY A 821 -12.04 -32.33 7.13
CA GLY A 821 -11.20 -33.23 6.33
C GLY A 821 -10.35 -34.21 7.15
N ILE A 822 -9.70 -35.14 6.47
CA ILE A 822 -9.01 -36.29 7.08
C ILE A 822 -7.74 -35.95 7.88
N THR A 823 -7.12 -34.80 7.59
CA THR A 823 -5.93 -34.31 8.30
C THR A 823 -6.21 -32.93 8.91
N PRO A 824 -5.54 -32.56 10.03
CA PRO A 824 -5.62 -31.19 10.55
C PRO A 824 -5.19 -30.14 9.52
N GLY A 825 -5.91 -29.02 9.48
CA GLY A 825 -5.73 -27.94 8.50
C GLY A 825 -6.57 -28.16 7.24
N SER A 826 -6.36 -27.33 6.20
CA SER A 826 -7.25 -27.24 5.04
C SER A 826 -6.82 -28.06 3.81
N MET A 827 -5.63 -28.66 3.81
CA MET A 827 -5.03 -29.26 2.61
C MET A 827 -4.60 -30.73 2.82
N PRO A 828 -5.54 -31.70 2.82
CA PRO A 828 -5.19 -33.11 2.96
C PRO A 828 -4.43 -33.64 1.74
N ALA A 829 -3.27 -34.27 1.98
CA ALA A 829 -2.42 -34.80 0.92
C ALA A 829 -3.06 -35.97 0.16
N PHE A 830 -3.82 -36.83 0.85
CA PHE A 830 -4.24 -38.12 0.30
C PHE A 830 -5.76 -38.27 0.13
N SER A 831 -6.50 -37.16 -0.01
CA SER A 831 -7.92 -37.24 -0.34
C SER A 831 -8.14 -37.89 -1.71
N SER A 832 -9.10 -38.80 -1.76
CA SER A 832 -9.58 -39.50 -2.96
C SER A 832 -11.01 -39.07 -3.31
N THR A 833 -11.79 -38.69 -2.30
CA THR A 833 -13.15 -38.15 -2.45
C THR A 833 -13.27 -36.76 -1.84
N ILE A 834 -14.17 -35.94 -2.37
CA ILE A 834 -14.38 -34.56 -1.90
C ILE A 834 -14.77 -34.49 -0.42
N GLN A 835 -15.45 -35.51 0.12
CA GLN A 835 -15.83 -35.56 1.53
C GLN A 835 -14.61 -35.64 2.46
N GLU A 836 -13.50 -36.22 2.00
CA GLU A 836 -12.25 -36.31 2.76
C GLU A 836 -11.53 -34.95 2.84
N GLU A 837 -11.94 -33.96 2.04
CA GLU A 837 -11.36 -32.61 1.98
C GLU A 837 -12.00 -31.64 2.97
N GLY A 838 -13.19 -31.96 3.51
CA GLY A 838 -13.89 -31.14 4.49
C GLY A 838 -15.34 -30.83 4.12
N ILE A 839 -15.82 -29.68 4.60
CA ILE A 839 -17.22 -29.27 4.50
C ILE A 839 -17.51 -28.60 3.16
N LEU A 840 -18.56 -29.09 2.49
CA LEU A 840 -19.06 -28.61 1.22
C LEU A 840 -20.25 -27.66 1.44
N PHE A 841 -20.10 -26.40 1.03
CA PHE A 841 -21.17 -25.43 0.83
C PHE A 841 -21.63 -25.48 -0.62
N ASP A 842 -22.70 -26.24 -0.87
CA ASP A 842 -23.37 -26.28 -2.18
C ASP A 842 -24.53 -25.27 -2.21
N ASN A 843 -24.25 -24.05 -2.71
CA ASN A 843 -25.21 -22.95 -2.80
C ASN A 843 -25.99 -22.75 -1.48
N TRP A 844 -25.27 -22.71 -0.37
CA TRP A 844 -25.85 -22.64 0.97
C TRP A 844 -26.45 -21.26 1.21
N LEU A 845 -27.73 -21.18 1.59
CA LEU A 845 -28.36 -19.94 2.02
C LEU A 845 -27.82 -19.56 3.40
N LEU A 846 -26.88 -18.63 3.44
CA LEU A 846 -26.16 -18.20 4.64
C LEU A 846 -26.96 -17.16 5.42
N VAL A 847 -27.54 -16.17 4.72
CA VAL A 847 -28.39 -15.12 5.28
C VAL A 847 -29.73 -15.14 4.55
N ARG A 848 -30.83 -15.01 5.29
CA ARG A 848 -32.18 -14.89 4.74
C ARG A 848 -32.85 -13.65 5.29
N ASP A 849 -33.35 -12.79 4.41
CA ASP A 849 -34.08 -11.58 4.80
C ASP A 849 -33.26 -10.70 5.79
N GLY A 850 -31.94 -10.66 5.60
CA GLY A 850 -30.98 -9.94 6.47
C GLY A 850 -30.57 -10.66 7.76
N GLU A 851 -31.14 -11.83 8.08
CA GLU A 851 -30.81 -12.60 9.28
C GLU A 851 -29.84 -13.76 8.98
N LEU A 852 -28.70 -13.79 9.68
CA LEU A 852 -27.71 -14.86 9.56
C LEU A 852 -28.25 -16.17 10.11
N ARG A 853 -28.23 -17.23 9.30
CA ARG A 853 -28.64 -18.59 9.69
C ARG A 853 -27.52 -19.29 10.47
N GLU A 854 -27.12 -18.69 11.59
CA GLU A 854 -25.92 -19.08 12.33
C GLU A 854 -25.97 -20.50 12.87
N ASP A 855 -27.03 -20.87 13.59
CA ASP A 855 -27.17 -22.21 14.18
C ASP A 855 -27.15 -23.30 13.10
N ALA A 856 -27.89 -23.10 12.02
CA ALA A 856 -27.92 -24.04 10.89
C ALA A 856 -26.55 -24.15 10.19
N THR A 857 -25.81 -23.05 10.09
CA THR A 857 -24.46 -23.04 9.48
C THR A 857 -23.44 -23.72 10.40
N ARG A 858 -23.57 -23.53 11.73
CA ARG A 858 -22.78 -24.25 12.73
C ARG A 858 -23.04 -25.76 12.68
N GLU A 859 -24.31 -26.15 12.58
CA GLU A 859 -24.70 -27.55 12.42
C GLU A 859 -24.09 -28.15 11.15
N LEU A 860 -24.10 -27.44 10.02
CA LEU A 860 -23.45 -27.88 8.79
C LEU A 860 -21.94 -28.07 8.97
N LEU A 861 -21.25 -27.14 9.63
CA LEU A 861 -19.82 -27.22 9.91
C LEU A 861 -19.45 -28.36 10.86
N ALA A 862 -20.36 -28.72 11.78
CA ALA A 862 -20.19 -29.81 12.73
C ALA A 862 -20.74 -31.16 12.21
N ALA A 863 -21.32 -31.18 11.01
CA ALA A 863 -21.90 -32.36 10.41
C ALA A 863 -20.89 -33.13 9.53
N GLY A 864 -21.30 -34.33 9.11
CA GLY A 864 -20.52 -35.16 8.21
C GLY A 864 -19.46 -36.02 8.91
N PRO A 865 -18.73 -36.84 8.14
CA PRO A 865 -17.72 -37.76 8.68
C PRO A 865 -16.44 -37.04 9.14
N TYR A 866 -16.15 -35.86 8.59
CA TYR A 866 -14.95 -35.09 8.88
C TYR A 866 -15.32 -33.62 9.16
N PRO A 867 -15.93 -33.34 10.33
CA PRO A 867 -16.41 -32.01 10.68
C PRO A 867 -15.25 -31.02 10.82
N SER A 868 -15.56 -29.73 10.71
CA SER A 868 -14.59 -28.69 11.01
C SER A 868 -14.12 -28.76 12.47
N ARG A 869 -12.81 -28.65 12.67
CA ARG A 869 -12.20 -28.57 14.00
C ARG A 869 -12.32 -27.17 14.64
N ALA A 870 -12.71 -26.16 13.85
CA ALA A 870 -12.78 -24.76 14.28
C ALA A 870 -14.05 -24.03 13.76
N PRO A 871 -15.28 -24.53 14.03
CA PRO A 871 -16.52 -23.97 13.48
C PRO A 871 -16.75 -22.51 13.87
N ASP A 872 -16.31 -22.09 15.07
CA ASP A 872 -16.39 -20.68 15.50
C ASP A 872 -15.52 -19.74 14.67
N ALA A 873 -14.31 -20.19 14.30
CA ALA A 873 -13.43 -19.43 13.44
C ALA A 873 -14.02 -19.33 12.02
N ASN A 874 -14.59 -20.42 11.51
CA ASN A 874 -15.25 -20.41 10.21
C ASN A 874 -16.44 -19.43 10.17
N LEU A 875 -17.29 -19.42 11.20
CA LEU A 875 -18.40 -18.46 11.29
C LEU A 875 -17.91 -17.01 11.41
N ALA A 876 -16.82 -16.77 12.11
CA ALA A 876 -16.23 -15.43 12.21
C ALA A 876 -15.75 -14.91 10.83
N ASP A 877 -15.07 -15.75 10.05
CA ASP A 877 -14.62 -15.38 8.70
C ASP A 877 -15.81 -15.19 7.73
N LEU A 878 -16.86 -16.03 7.82
CA LEU A 878 -18.08 -15.83 7.03
C LEU A 878 -18.77 -14.49 7.34
N ARG A 879 -18.82 -14.08 8.62
CA ARG A 879 -19.33 -12.75 9.01
C ARG A 879 -18.47 -11.63 8.44
N ALA A 880 -17.15 -11.80 8.44
CA ALA A 880 -16.22 -10.84 7.86
C ALA A 880 -16.47 -10.66 6.34
N GLN A 881 -16.70 -11.75 5.61
CA GLN A 881 -17.05 -11.75 4.20
C GLN A 881 -18.40 -11.07 3.92
N ILE A 882 -19.44 -11.34 4.73
CA ILE A 882 -20.73 -10.64 4.63
C ILE A 882 -20.53 -9.12 4.82
N ALA A 883 -19.75 -8.71 5.83
CA ALA A 883 -19.48 -7.30 6.09
C ALA A 883 -18.69 -6.62 4.95
N ALA A 884 -17.81 -7.35 4.27
CA ALA A 884 -17.10 -6.86 3.10
C ALA A 884 -18.05 -6.68 1.91
N ASN A 885 -18.96 -7.62 1.65
CA ASN A 885 -19.96 -7.52 0.60
C ASN A 885 -20.92 -6.33 0.83
N GLU A 886 -21.39 -6.14 2.05
CA GLU A 886 -22.23 -5.00 2.41
C GLU A 886 -21.55 -3.65 2.11
N LYS A 887 -20.24 -3.55 2.34
CA LYS A 887 -19.48 -2.35 1.96
C LYS A 887 -19.52 -2.10 0.44
N GLY A 888 -19.40 -3.16 -0.37
CA GLY A 888 -19.52 -3.07 -1.83
C GLY A 888 -20.90 -2.58 -2.28
N ILE A 889 -21.97 -3.08 -1.65
CA ILE A 889 -23.36 -2.67 -1.92
C ILE A 889 -23.55 -1.17 -1.69
N GLN A 890 -23.08 -0.66 -0.55
CA GLN A 890 -23.22 0.75 -0.19
C GLN A 890 -22.53 1.68 -1.21
N GLU A 891 -21.34 1.32 -1.67
CA GLU A 891 -20.61 2.13 -2.64
C GLU A 891 -21.22 2.05 -4.05
N LEU A 892 -21.70 0.88 -4.47
CA LEU A 892 -22.43 0.73 -5.74
C LEU A 892 -23.70 1.57 -5.76
N ARG A 893 -24.49 1.55 -4.67
CA ARG A 893 -25.70 2.38 -4.54
C ARG A 893 -25.37 3.87 -4.67
N ARG A 894 -24.35 4.34 -3.96
CA ARG A 894 -23.88 5.73 -4.06
C ARG A 894 -23.47 6.10 -5.48
N MET A 895 -22.79 5.19 -6.19
CA MET A 895 -22.43 5.41 -7.60
C MET A 895 -23.67 5.50 -8.50
N THR A 896 -24.66 4.62 -8.32
CA THR A 896 -25.91 4.67 -9.09
C THR A 896 -26.74 5.92 -8.80
N GLU A 897 -26.74 6.40 -7.56
CA GLU A 897 -27.38 7.67 -7.18
C GLU A 897 -26.70 8.86 -7.89
N GLN A 898 -25.37 8.83 -8.01
CA GLN A 898 -24.58 9.93 -8.58
C GLN A 898 -24.63 9.98 -10.13
N PHE A 899 -24.51 8.84 -10.80
CA PHE A 899 -24.35 8.80 -12.27
C PHE A 899 -25.58 8.30 -13.01
N GLY A 900 -26.54 7.69 -12.32
CA GLY A 900 -27.65 6.98 -12.94
C GLY A 900 -27.31 5.52 -13.24
N LEU A 901 -28.29 4.63 -13.07
CA LEU A 901 -28.13 3.19 -13.26
C LEU A 901 -27.75 2.83 -14.70
N ASP A 902 -28.39 3.47 -15.68
CA ASP A 902 -28.16 3.25 -17.12
C ASP A 902 -26.73 3.60 -17.53
N VAL A 903 -26.18 4.69 -16.98
CA VAL A 903 -24.78 5.08 -17.19
C VAL A 903 -23.84 4.08 -16.54
N VAL A 904 -24.06 3.72 -15.27
CA VAL A 904 -23.20 2.75 -14.55
C VAL A 904 -23.15 1.42 -15.31
N GLN A 905 -24.30 0.89 -15.74
CA GLN A 905 -24.36 -0.36 -16.50
C GLN A 905 -23.68 -0.24 -17.87
N ALA A 906 -23.85 0.88 -18.58
CA ALA A 906 -23.17 1.10 -19.86
C ALA A 906 -21.64 1.09 -19.68
N TYR A 907 -21.12 1.78 -18.66
CA TYR A 907 -19.67 1.82 -18.41
C TYR A 907 -19.10 0.51 -17.85
N MET A 908 -19.89 -0.30 -17.15
CA MET A 908 -19.50 -1.70 -16.87
C MET A 908 -19.25 -2.47 -18.17
N GLY A 909 -20.11 -2.28 -19.18
CA GLY A 909 -19.92 -2.83 -20.52
C GLY A 909 -18.66 -2.29 -21.22
N HIS A 910 -18.48 -0.97 -21.25
CA HIS A 910 -17.33 -0.34 -21.90
C HIS A 910 -15.99 -0.77 -21.30
N VAL A 911 -15.93 -0.95 -19.97
CA VAL A 911 -14.73 -1.45 -19.27
C VAL A 911 -14.41 -2.89 -19.67
N GLN A 912 -15.42 -3.74 -19.86
CA GLN A 912 -15.22 -5.10 -20.38
C GLN A 912 -14.77 -5.08 -21.85
N ASP A 913 -15.38 -4.25 -22.69
CA ASP A 913 -15.05 -4.18 -24.13
C ASP A 913 -13.63 -3.64 -24.36
N ASN A 914 -13.16 -2.72 -23.52
CA ASN A 914 -11.77 -2.25 -23.54
C ASN A 914 -10.76 -3.36 -23.18
N ALA A 915 -11.10 -4.19 -22.18
CA ALA A 915 -10.27 -5.32 -21.80
C ALA A 915 -10.26 -6.39 -22.90
N GLU A 916 -11.40 -6.66 -23.53
CA GLU A 916 -11.50 -7.53 -24.70
C GLU A 916 -10.58 -7.07 -25.83
N GLU A 917 -10.66 -5.80 -26.24
CA GLU A 917 -9.80 -5.31 -27.32
C GLU A 917 -8.32 -5.42 -26.95
N SER A 918 -7.95 -5.12 -25.71
CA SER A 918 -6.56 -5.19 -25.27
C SER A 918 -6.00 -6.61 -25.43
N VAL A 919 -6.80 -7.63 -25.11
CA VAL A 919 -6.44 -9.03 -25.36
C VAL A 919 -6.43 -9.34 -26.87
N ARG A 920 -7.40 -8.86 -27.66
CA ARG A 920 -7.43 -9.06 -29.13
C ARG A 920 -6.17 -8.52 -29.82
N ARG A 921 -5.65 -7.37 -29.38
CA ARG A 921 -4.40 -6.78 -29.92
C ARG A 921 -3.20 -7.69 -29.69
N ILE A 922 -3.10 -8.30 -28.50
CA ILE A 922 -2.05 -9.27 -28.18
C ILE A 922 -2.24 -10.55 -29.00
N ILE A 923 -3.46 -11.09 -29.08
CA ILE A 923 -3.75 -12.32 -29.84
C ILE A 923 -3.30 -12.19 -31.30
N ALA A 924 -3.49 -11.03 -31.93
CA ALA A 924 -3.08 -10.79 -33.31
C ALA A 924 -1.56 -10.97 -33.54
N GLN A 925 -0.75 -10.87 -32.49
CA GLN A 925 0.71 -11.03 -32.52
C GLN A 925 1.16 -12.45 -32.14
N LEU A 926 0.31 -13.24 -31.48
CA LEU A 926 0.62 -14.61 -31.08
C LEU A 926 0.77 -15.55 -32.29
N SER A 927 1.45 -16.65 -32.07
CA SER A 927 1.58 -17.74 -33.05
C SER A 927 0.95 -19.01 -32.48
N ASP A 928 0.60 -19.94 -33.37
CA ASP A 928 0.17 -21.27 -32.96
C ASP A 928 1.28 -21.97 -32.16
N GLY A 929 0.88 -22.79 -31.20
CA GLY A 929 1.81 -23.50 -30.35
C GLY A 929 1.14 -24.67 -29.64
N SER A 930 1.93 -25.61 -29.17
CA SER A 930 1.42 -26.70 -28.35
C SER A 930 2.47 -27.16 -27.35
N TYR A 931 2.00 -27.70 -26.24
CA TYR A 931 2.86 -28.25 -25.22
C TYR A 931 2.20 -29.42 -24.50
N ARG A 932 3.04 -30.40 -24.12
CA ARG A 932 2.68 -31.53 -23.27
C ARG A 932 3.47 -31.42 -21.98
N TYR A 933 2.76 -31.10 -20.91
CA TYR A 933 3.33 -30.89 -19.59
C TYR A 933 3.21 -32.18 -18.76
N ASP A 934 4.34 -32.72 -18.28
CA ASP A 934 4.41 -33.90 -17.39
C ASP A 934 4.42 -33.44 -15.93
N THR A 935 3.46 -33.91 -15.12
CA THR A 935 3.40 -33.61 -13.67
C THR A 935 4.13 -34.67 -12.86
N ASP A 936 4.48 -34.39 -11.60
CA ASP A 936 5.18 -35.38 -10.76
C ASP A 936 4.42 -36.70 -10.56
N SER A 937 3.08 -36.68 -10.59
CA SER A 937 2.23 -37.87 -10.50
C SER A 937 2.25 -38.75 -11.76
N GLY A 938 2.85 -38.26 -12.86
CA GLY A 938 2.85 -38.92 -14.17
C GLY A 938 1.61 -38.62 -15.00
N ALA A 939 0.75 -37.70 -14.55
CA ALA A 939 -0.33 -37.17 -15.37
C ALA A 939 0.22 -36.15 -16.37
N GLU A 940 -0.46 -36.02 -17.50
CA GLU A 940 -0.10 -35.11 -18.57
C GLU A 940 -1.20 -34.08 -18.83
N ILE A 941 -0.81 -32.81 -18.94
CA ILE A 941 -1.66 -31.72 -19.42
C ILE A 941 -1.21 -31.37 -20.82
N HIS A 942 -2.12 -31.49 -21.78
CA HIS A 942 -1.89 -31.14 -23.18
C HIS A 942 -2.60 -29.83 -23.45
N VAL A 943 -1.94 -28.90 -24.13
CA VAL A 943 -2.58 -27.68 -24.61
C VAL A 943 -2.11 -27.36 -26.02
N ALA A 944 -3.06 -27.09 -26.91
CA ALA A 944 -2.83 -26.57 -28.23
C ALA A 944 -3.48 -25.19 -28.38
N LEU A 945 -2.68 -24.18 -28.71
CA LEU A 945 -3.10 -22.84 -29.05
C LEU A 945 -3.21 -22.71 -30.58
N THR A 946 -4.38 -22.35 -31.07
CA THR A 946 -4.61 -21.96 -32.47
C THR A 946 -5.08 -20.52 -32.54
N VAL A 947 -4.43 -19.69 -33.35
CA VAL A 947 -4.71 -18.25 -33.46
C VAL A 947 -5.39 -17.93 -34.78
N ASP A 948 -6.60 -17.37 -34.72
CA ASP A 948 -7.24 -16.74 -35.86
C ASP A 948 -6.87 -15.25 -35.89
N ARG A 949 -5.91 -14.90 -36.73
CA ARG A 949 -5.44 -13.51 -36.86
C ARG A 949 -6.48 -12.58 -37.50
N ALA A 950 -7.40 -13.11 -38.32
CA ALA A 950 -8.43 -12.30 -38.97
C ALA A 950 -9.54 -11.95 -37.97
N ALA A 951 -10.00 -12.93 -37.18
CA ALA A 951 -10.96 -12.71 -36.11
C ALA A 951 -10.34 -12.12 -34.83
N ARG A 952 -9.00 -12.07 -34.75
CA ARG A 952 -8.22 -11.71 -33.55
C ARG A 952 -8.70 -12.50 -32.32
N SER A 953 -8.85 -13.81 -32.49
CA SER A 953 -9.31 -14.75 -31.47
C SER A 953 -8.37 -15.97 -31.37
N ALA A 954 -8.46 -16.68 -30.25
CA ALA A 954 -7.64 -17.84 -29.97
C ALA A 954 -8.49 -19.03 -29.50
N VAL A 955 -8.11 -20.24 -29.90
CA VAL A 955 -8.66 -21.50 -29.37
C VAL A 955 -7.56 -22.18 -28.55
N LEU A 956 -7.88 -22.47 -27.29
CA LEU A 956 -7.09 -23.31 -26.40
C LEU A 956 -7.77 -24.67 -26.27
N ASP A 957 -7.17 -25.69 -26.84
CA ASP A 957 -7.69 -27.06 -26.82
C ASP A 957 -6.85 -27.94 -25.89
N PHE A 958 -7.49 -28.47 -24.85
CA PHE A 958 -6.88 -29.35 -23.87
C PHE A 958 -7.06 -30.85 -24.18
N ALA A 959 -7.50 -31.21 -25.40
CA ALA A 959 -7.59 -32.58 -25.86
C ALA A 959 -6.27 -33.35 -25.68
N GLY A 960 -6.35 -34.58 -25.18
CA GLY A 960 -5.19 -35.42 -24.83
C GLY A 960 -4.75 -35.31 -23.37
N THR A 961 -5.25 -34.32 -22.62
CA THR A 961 -5.05 -34.23 -21.17
C THR A 961 -5.56 -35.50 -20.48
N SER A 962 -4.82 -35.92 -19.44
CA SER A 962 -5.09 -37.15 -18.70
C SER A 962 -6.52 -37.23 -18.15
N PRO A 963 -7.11 -38.44 -18.05
CA PRO A 963 -8.40 -38.63 -17.43
C PRO A 963 -8.37 -38.18 -15.96
N GLN A 964 -9.55 -38.03 -15.37
CA GLN A 964 -9.68 -37.78 -13.92
C GLN A 964 -8.77 -38.71 -13.12
N GLN A 965 -8.02 -38.12 -12.19
CA GLN A 965 -7.08 -38.80 -11.33
C GLN A 965 -7.81 -39.40 -10.11
N PRO A 966 -7.34 -40.53 -9.56
CA PRO A 966 -7.94 -41.16 -8.39
C PRO A 966 -7.69 -40.41 -7.06
N GLY A 967 -6.74 -39.49 -7.04
CA GLY A 967 -6.44 -38.63 -5.88
C GLY A 967 -6.94 -37.20 -6.07
N ASN A 968 -6.34 -36.26 -5.35
CA ASN A 968 -6.77 -34.86 -5.26
C ASN A 968 -6.19 -33.90 -6.31
N ALA A 969 -5.42 -34.40 -7.28
CA ALA A 969 -4.79 -33.59 -8.33
C ALA A 969 -5.77 -33.07 -9.39
N ASN A 970 -7.08 -33.28 -9.23
CA ASN A 970 -8.08 -32.83 -10.18
C ASN A 970 -8.39 -31.35 -10.00
N ALA A 971 -8.24 -30.55 -11.06
CA ALA A 971 -8.61 -29.14 -11.08
C ALA A 971 -9.99 -28.97 -11.75
N PRO A 972 -10.96 -28.31 -11.09
CA PRO A 972 -12.18 -27.89 -11.76
C PRO A 972 -11.94 -27.01 -12.99
N SER A 973 -12.89 -27.00 -13.92
CA SER A 973 -12.80 -26.15 -15.12
C SER A 973 -12.69 -24.66 -14.77
N SER A 974 -13.31 -24.22 -13.66
CA SER A 974 -13.19 -22.86 -13.12
C SER A 974 -11.74 -22.45 -12.82
N VAL A 975 -10.91 -23.38 -12.34
CA VAL A 975 -9.47 -23.18 -12.08
C VAL A 975 -8.70 -23.02 -13.40
N VAL A 976 -9.04 -23.81 -14.42
CA VAL A 976 -8.45 -23.71 -15.75
C VAL A 976 -8.76 -22.34 -16.38
N MET A 977 -10.02 -21.90 -16.30
CA MET A 977 -10.42 -20.57 -16.77
C MET A 977 -9.66 -19.46 -16.05
N ALA A 978 -9.42 -19.59 -14.74
CA ALA A 978 -8.60 -18.64 -13.98
C ALA A 978 -7.14 -18.61 -14.45
N ALA A 979 -6.53 -19.77 -14.75
CA ALA A 979 -5.18 -19.84 -15.29
C ALA A 979 -5.09 -19.20 -16.69
N VAL A 980 -6.07 -19.46 -17.56
CA VAL A 980 -6.15 -18.84 -18.89
C VAL A 980 -6.28 -17.31 -18.78
N LEU A 981 -7.23 -16.84 -17.96
CA LEU A 981 -7.43 -15.41 -17.72
C LEU A 981 -6.14 -14.75 -17.20
N TYR A 982 -5.48 -15.38 -16.23
CA TYR A 982 -4.23 -14.88 -15.66
C TYR A 982 -3.13 -14.78 -16.72
N VAL A 983 -2.86 -15.85 -17.48
CA VAL A 983 -1.80 -15.88 -18.49
C VAL A 983 -2.03 -14.80 -19.54
N PHE A 984 -3.24 -14.71 -20.10
CA PHE A 984 -3.52 -13.69 -21.12
C PHE A 984 -3.41 -12.27 -20.57
N ARG A 985 -3.80 -12.03 -19.32
CA ARG A 985 -3.59 -10.72 -18.67
C ARG A 985 -2.10 -10.37 -18.54
N THR A 986 -1.24 -11.33 -18.25
CA THR A 986 0.22 -11.08 -18.12
C THR A 986 0.91 -10.73 -19.45
N LEU A 987 0.25 -11.01 -20.59
CA LEU A 987 0.76 -10.65 -21.91
C LEU A 987 0.44 -9.19 -22.28
N VAL A 988 -0.53 -8.57 -21.59
CA VAL A 988 -0.92 -7.18 -21.81
C VAL A 988 0.01 -6.26 -21.02
N ALA A 989 0.91 -5.55 -21.71
CA ALA A 989 1.84 -4.59 -21.14
C ALA A 989 1.19 -3.22 -20.82
N ASP A 990 -0.05 -3.25 -20.33
CA ASP A 990 -0.83 -2.08 -19.92
C ASP A 990 -1.50 -2.37 -18.57
N ASP A 991 -1.79 -1.30 -17.83
CA ASP A 991 -2.64 -1.36 -16.66
C ASP A 991 -4.11 -1.35 -17.10
N ILE A 992 -4.68 -2.55 -17.25
CA ILE A 992 -6.10 -2.80 -17.48
C ILE A 992 -6.66 -3.63 -16.30
N PRO A 993 -7.92 -3.39 -15.89
CA PRO A 993 -8.57 -4.19 -14.86
C PRO A 993 -8.72 -5.64 -15.35
N LEU A 994 -8.64 -6.59 -14.43
CA LEU A 994 -8.92 -7.99 -14.75
C LEU A 994 -10.43 -8.24 -14.66
N ASN A 995 -11.06 -8.48 -15.81
CA ASN A 995 -12.51 -8.65 -15.92
C ASN A 995 -12.88 -9.70 -16.98
N SER A 996 -14.17 -10.02 -17.10
CA SER A 996 -14.66 -11.05 -18.04
C SER A 996 -14.40 -10.73 -19.52
N GLY A 997 -14.19 -9.46 -19.88
CA GLY A 997 -13.82 -9.04 -21.22
C GLY A 997 -12.54 -9.71 -21.75
N CYS A 998 -11.58 -9.98 -20.86
CA CYS A 998 -10.32 -10.64 -21.22
C CYS A 998 -10.51 -12.06 -21.79
N LEU A 999 -11.62 -12.74 -21.47
CA LEU A 999 -11.91 -14.09 -21.95
C LEU A 999 -12.76 -14.13 -23.22
N LYS A 1000 -13.48 -13.05 -23.57
CA LYS A 1000 -14.34 -12.98 -24.75
C LYS A 1000 -13.65 -13.41 -26.07
N PRO A 1001 -12.37 -13.07 -26.34
CA PRO A 1001 -11.71 -13.48 -27.58
C PRO A 1001 -11.04 -14.87 -27.51
N VAL A 1002 -11.17 -15.60 -26.40
CA VAL A 1002 -10.50 -16.88 -26.15
C VAL A 1002 -11.53 -18.00 -25.97
N GLN A 1003 -11.55 -18.98 -26.87
CA GLN A 1003 -12.34 -20.19 -26.71
C GLN A 1003 -11.51 -21.25 -25.99
N VAL A 1004 -11.98 -21.74 -24.85
CA VAL A 1004 -11.33 -22.81 -24.08
C VAL A 1004 -12.12 -24.12 -24.24
N ARG A 1005 -11.44 -25.20 -24.61
CA ARG A 1005 -12.04 -26.54 -24.76
C ARG A 1005 -11.36 -27.50 -23.80
N ILE A 1006 -12.13 -28.02 -22.84
CA ILE A 1006 -11.65 -28.95 -21.82
C ILE A 1006 -12.38 -30.29 -22.01
N PRO A 1007 -11.68 -31.43 -22.12
CA PRO A 1007 -12.34 -32.72 -22.23
C PRO A 1007 -13.11 -33.07 -20.94
N GLU A 1008 -14.40 -33.42 -21.07
CA GLU A 1008 -15.22 -33.88 -19.95
C GLU A 1008 -14.63 -35.13 -19.29
N GLY A 1009 -14.66 -35.20 -17.95
CA GLY A 1009 -14.10 -36.34 -17.20
C GLY A 1009 -12.57 -36.43 -17.23
N SER A 1010 -11.88 -35.40 -17.72
CA SER A 1010 -10.43 -35.25 -17.55
C SER A 1010 -10.09 -34.73 -16.16
N MET A 1011 -8.81 -34.74 -15.80
CA MET A 1011 -8.34 -34.12 -14.55
C MET A 1011 -8.58 -32.60 -14.49
N LEU A 1012 -8.95 -31.96 -15.61
CA LEU A 1012 -9.26 -30.53 -15.74
C LEU A 1012 -10.78 -30.24 -15.78
N ALA A 1013 -11.60 -31.29 -15.78
CA ALA A 1013 -13.05 -31.22 -15.67
C ALA A 1013 -13.56 -32.46 -14.89
N PRO A 1014 -13.19 -32.59 -13.61
CA PRO A 1014 -13.56 -33.74 -12.80
C PRO A 1014 -15.06 -33.80 -12.55
N VAL A 1015 -15.55 -35.02 -12.31
CA VAL A 1015 -16.92 -35.33 -11.91
C VAL A 1015 -16.98 -35.73 -10.44
N PHE A 1016 -18.06 -35.37 -9.77
CA PHE A 1016 -18.33 -35.77 -8.39
C PHE A 1016 -18.26 -37.31 -8.25
N PRO A 1017 -17.63 -37.87 -7.19
CA PRO A 1017 -17.13 -37.20 -5.98
C PRO A 1017 -15.59 -37.00 -5.93
N ALA A 1018 -14.91 -36.81 -7.06
CA ALA A 1018 -13.43 -36.74 -7.09
C ALA A 1018 -12.83 -35.64 -6.20
N ALA A 1019 -11.80 -35.96 -5.41
CA ALA A 1019 -11.03 -34.97 -4.65
C ALA A 1019 -10.36 -33.91 -5.57
N THR A 1020 -10.23 -32.66 -5.08
CA THR A 1020 -9.81 -31.49 -5.87
C THR A 1020 -8.79 -30.55 -5.21
N VAL A 1021 -8.44 -30.76 -3.93
CA VAL A 1021 -7.67 -29.76 -3.16
C VAL A 1021 -6.30 -29.46 -3.76
N ALA A 1022 -5.58 -30.48 -4.27
CA ALA A 1022 -4.31 -30.27 -4.96
C ALA A 1022 -4.49 -29.69 -6.38
N GLY A 1023 -5.68 -29.82 -6.97
CA GLY A 1023 -6.03 -29.21 -8.25
C GLY A 1023 -5.90 -27.69 -8.25
N ASN A 1024 -6.35 -27.05 -7.17
CA ASN A 1024 -6.29 -25.59 -7.02
C ASN A 1024 -4.86 -25.06 -6.87
N VAL A 1025 -3.96 -25.84 -6.25
CA VAL A 1025 -2.63 -25.35 -5.86
C VAL A 1025 -1.47 -25.90 -6.69
N GLU A 1026 -1.56 -27.14 -7.16
CA GLU A 1026 -0.52 -27.80 -7.95
C GLU A 1026 -0.90 -27.87 -9.43
N THR A 1027 -2.09 -28.37 -9.75
CA THR A 1027 -2.52 -28.51 -11.16
C THR A 1027 -2.75 -27.16 -11.82
N SER A 1028 -3.24 -26.15 -11.10
CA SER A 1028 -3.39 -24.77 -11.61
C SER A 1028 -2.04 -24.17 -12.04
N GLN A 1029 -0.97 -24.45 -11.30
CA GLN A 1029 0.39 -24.05 -11.64
C GLN A 1029 0.89 -24.78 -12.90
N ALA A 1030 0.64 -26.09 -12.99
CA ALA A 1030 0.99 -26.89 -14.16
C ALA A 1030 0.25 -26.44 -15.44
N VAL A 1031 -1.05 -26.12 -15.34
CA VAL A 1031 -1.83 -25.53 -16.45
C VAL A 1031 -1.21 -24.19 -16.89
N THR A 1032 -0.83 -23.35 -15.94
CA THR A 1032 -0.18 -22.06 -16.20
C THR A 1032 1.18 -22.26 -16.90
N GLY A 1033 1.99 -23.20 -16.41
CA GLY A 1033 3.26 -23.60 -17.02
C GLY A 1033 3.09 -24.12 -18.44
N ALA A 1034 2.08 -24.97 -18.69
CA ALA A 1034 1.76 -25.49 -20.01
C ALA A 1034 1.35 -24.38 -21.00
N LEU A 1035 0.55 -23.42 -20.54
CA LEU A 1035 0.14 -22.26 -21.34
C LEU A 1035 1.34 -21.38 -21.73
N TYR A 1036 2.21 -21.04 -20.78
CA TYR A 1036 3.42 -20.26 -21.08
C TYR A 1036 4.38 -20.99 -22.02
N ALA A 1037 4.50 -22.32 -21.88
CA ALA A 1037 5.31 -23.14 -22.77
C ALA A 1037 4.76 -23.14 -24.20
N ALA A 1038 3.44 -23.33 -24.35
CA ALA A 1038 2.80 -23.31 -25.66
C ALA A 1038 2.88 -21.93 -26.33
N LEU A 1039 2.83 -20.85 -25.54
CA LEU A 1039 3.02 -19.48 -26.03
C LEU A 1039 4.49 -19.16 -26.38
N GLY A 1040 5.46 -19.91 -25.82
CA GLY A 1040 6.89 -19.68 -26.06
C GLY A 1040 7.43 -18.37 -25.48
N VAL A 1041 6.79 -17.82 -24.44
CA VAL A 1041 7.07 -16.46 -23.95
C VAL A 1041 8.03 -16.41 -22.76
N GLN A 1042 8.08 -17.42 -21.90
CA GLN A 1042 8.98 -17.49 -20.74
C GLN A 1042 9.25 -18.94 -20.30
N ALA A 1043 10.39 -19.16 -19.66
CA ALA A 1043 10.70 -20.41 -18.98
C ALA A 1043 9.78 -20.63 -17.77
N GLU A 1044 9.76 -21.85 -17.26
CA GLU A 1044 8.90 -22.19 -16.13
C GLU A 1044 9.38 -21.52 -14.83
N GLY A 1045 8.43 -21.06 -14.02
CA GLY A 1045 8.69 -20.74 -12.61
C GLY A 1045 8.84 -22.01 -11.77
N SER A 1046 8.35 -21.97 -10.54
CA SER A 1046 8.41 -23.13 -9.67
C SER A 1046 7.40 -24.21 -9.97
N GLY A 1047 6.32 -23.89 -10.69
CA GLY A 1047 5.21 -24.81 -11.03
C GLY A 1047 4.51 -25.43 -9.81
N THR A 1048 4.69 -24.86 -8.62
CA THR A 1048 4.09 -25.31 -7.36
C THR A 1048 3.89 -24.13 -6.40
N MET A 1049 2.85 -24.20 -5.56
CA MET A 1049 2.67 -23.27 -4.43
C MET A 1049 3.43 -23.70 -3.16
N ASN A 1050 4.04 -24.90 -3.18
CA ASN A 1050 4.68 -25.57 -2.05
C ASN A 1050 3.86 -25.46 -0.75
N ASN A 1051 2.72 -26.12 -0.71
CA ASN A 1051 1.84 -26.05 0.45
C ASN A 1051 2.39 -26.91 1.59
N LEU A 1052 2.44 -26.31 2.77
CA LEU A 1052 2.73 -26.95 4.03
C LEU A 1052 1.55 -26.75 4.97
N THR A 1053 0.99 -27.85 5.43
CA THR A 1053 0.03 -27.87 6.54
C THR A 1053 0.64 -28.65 7.69
N PHE A 1054 0.46 -28.18 8.92
CA PHE A 1054 0.77 -28.98 10.09
C PHE A 1054 -0.22 -28.72 11.22
N GLY A 1055 -0.38 -29.70 12.09
CA GLY A 1055 -1.24 -29.52 13.25
C GLY A 1055 -1.46 -30.79 14.08
N ASN A 1056 -2.34 -30.64 15.05
CA ASN A 1056 -2.88 -31.70 15.90
C ASN A 1056 -4.32 -31.32 16.30
N ASP A 1057 -4.89 -31.97 17.32
CA ASP A 1057 -6.27 -31.69 17.77
C ASP A 1057 -6.49 -30.25 18.27
N ARG A 1058 -5.43 -29.57 18.71
CA ARG A 1058 -5.50 -28.24 19.32
C ARG A 1058 -5.07 -27.12 18.37
N VAL A 1059 -4.14 -27.40 17.46
CA VAL A 1059 -3.44 -26.40 16.65
C VAL A 1059 -3.46 -26.80 15.19
N GLN A 1060 -3.85 -25.90 14.30
CA GLN A 1060 -3.82 -26.10 12.85
C GLN A 1060 -3.16 -24.89 12.19
N TYR A 1061 -2.26 -25.15 11.25
CA TYR A 1061 -1.56 -24.13 10.48
C TYR A 1061 -1.42 -24.57 9.02
N TYR A 1062 -1.52 -23.58 8.13
CA TYR A 1062 -1.30 -23.74 6.70
C TYR A 1062 -0.42 -22.58 6.23
N GLU A 1063 0.53 -22.88 5.34
CA GLU A 1063 1.33 -21.91 4.59
C GLU A 1063 1.64 -22.37 3.15
N THR A 1064 1.83 -21.41 2.25
CA THR A 1064 2.49 -21.63 0.95
C THR A 1064 3.90 -21.08 1.05
N VAL A 1065 4.86 -21.74 0.38
CA VAL A 1065 6.27 -21.36 0.44
C VAL A 1065 6.77 -20.97 -0.95
N ALA A 1066 7.33 -19.77 -1.05
CA ALA A 1066 7.84 -19.23 -2.30
C ALA A 1066 9.05 -19.99 -2.89
N SER A 1067 9.42 -19.62 -4.11
CA SER A 1067 10.36 -20.36 -4.93
C SER A 1067 10.97 -19.45 -6.00
N GLY A 1068 11.71 -20.01 -6.96
CA GLY A 1068 12.27 -19.22 -8.06
C GLY A 1068 11.28 -18.99 -9.20
N SER A 1069 11.25 -17.78 -9.76
CA SER A 1069 10.48 -17.49 -10.98
C SER A 1069 11.22 -17.87 -12.26
N GLY A 1070 10.48 -18.07 -13.35
CA GLY A 1070 11.06 -18.37 -14.65
C GLY A 1070 11.69 -17.13 -15.30
N ALA A 1071 12.77 -17.34 -16.05
CA ALA A 1071 13.38 -16.29 -16.86
C ALA A 1071 12.62 -16.08 -18.18
N GLY A 1072 12.75 -14.90 -18.78
CA GLY A 1072 12.16 -14.60 -20.09
C GLY A 1072 13.11 -13.83 -20.99
N ASP A 1073 12.65 -13.51 -22.20
CA ASP A 1073 13.47 -12.72 -23.13
C ASP A 1073 13.65 -11.29 -22.59
N GLY A 1074 14.86 -10.96 -22.18
CA GLY A 1074 15.22 -9.65 -21.65
C GLY A 1074 15.25 -9.55 -20.12
N PHE A 1075 15.02 -10.64 -19.38
CA PHE A 1075 15.01 -10.60 -17.91
C PHE A 1075 15.29 -11.94 -17.22
N ASP A 1076 16.03 -11.89 -16.11
CA ASP A 1076 16.21 -13.00 -15.17
C ASP A 1076 14.94 -13.27 -14.35
N GLY A 1077 14.81 -14.50 -13.87
CA GLY A 1077 13.83 -14.86 -12.85
C GLY A 1077 14.18 -14.28 -11.48
N ALA A 1078 13.17 -13.94 -10.69
CA ALA A 1078 13.33 -13.47 -9.32
C ALA A 1078 13.45 -14.65 -8.34
N ASP A 1079 14.34 -14.50 -7.37
CA ASP A 1079 14.55 -15.46 -6.28
C ASP A 1079 13.43 -15.37 -5.23
N ALA A 1080 13.06 -16.52 -4.65
CA ALA A 1080 12.27 -16.62 -3.43
C ALA A 1080 10.98 -15.77 -3.40
N VAL A 1081 10.23 -15.78 -4.50
CA VAL A 1081 8.98 -15.04 -4.65
C VAL A 1081 7.82 -15.96 -5.02
N GLN A 1082 6.60 -15.58 -4.63
CA GLN A 1082 5.39 -16.25 -5.10
C GLN A 1082 5.16 -15.99 -6.59
N THR A 1083 4.88 -17.05 -7.35
CA THR A 1083 4.66 -16.99 -8.79
C THR A 1083 3.27 -17.45 -9.18
N HIS A 1084 2.74 -16.82 -10.22
CA HIS A 1084 1.52 -17.24 -10.91
C HIS A 1084 0.30 -17.35 -10.02
N MET A 1085 -0.24 -18.55 -9.79
CA MET A 1085 -1.59 -18.75 -9.25
C MET A 1085 -1.77 -18.39 -7.76
N THR A 1086 -0.71 -17.96 -7.07
CA THR A 1086 -0.75 -17.48 -5.69
C THR A 1086 0.03 -16.18 -5.52
N ASN A 1087 -0.27 -15.41 -4.47
CA ASN A 1087 0.56 -14.30 -3.99
C ASN A 1087 0.47 -14.11 -2.47
N SER A 1088 0.12 -15.16 -1.73
CA SER A 1088 -0.11 -15.04 -0.28
C SER A 1088 1.19 -14.71 0.48
N ARG A 1089 1.07 -13.95 1.56
CA ARG A 1089 2.21 -13.63 2.43
C ARG A 1089 2.57 -14.81 3.34
N LEU A 1090 3.84 -14.81 3.78
CA LEU A 1090 4.34 -15.72 4.81
C LEU A 1090 4.03 -15.17 6.22
N THR A 1091 3.80 -16.05 7.19
CA THR A 1091 3.76 -15.63 8.61
C THR A 1091 5.17 -15.29 9.10
N ASP A 1092 5.31 -14.15 9.79
CA ASP A 1092 6.60 -13.73 10.35
C ASP A 1092 7.14 -14.78 11.34
N PRO A 1093 8.45 -15.11 11.31
CA PRO A 1093 9.02 -16.15 12.16
C PRO A 1093 8.76 -15.94 13.65
N GLU A 1094 8.74 -14.70 14.15
CA GLU A 1094 8.48 -14.46 15.57
C GLU A 1094 7.04 -14.75 15.95
N VAL A 1095 6.10 -14.40 15.07
CA VAL A 1095 4.68 -14.65 15.25
C VAL A 1095 4.40 -16.14 15.18
N LEU A 1096 5.03 -16.84 14.24
CA LEU A 1096 4.91 -18.29 14.09
C LEU A 1096 5.36 -18.99 15.38
N GLU A 1097 6.55 -18.66 15.91
CA GLU A 1097 7.08 -19.25 17.14
C GLU A 1097 6.33 -18.86 18.41
N TRP A 1098 5.68 -17.70 18.40
CA TRP A 1098 4.87 -17.24 19.52
C TRP A 1098 3.53 -17.98 19.60
N ARG A 1099 2.91 -18.25 18.45
CA ARG A 1099 1.56 -18.83 18.36
C ARG A 1099 1.53 -20.34 18.29
N TYR A 1100 2.55 -20.93 17.67
CA TYR A 1100 2.58 -22.34 17.34
C TYR A 1100 3.74 -23.03 18.05
N PRO A 1101 3.61 -24.31 18.47
CA PRO A 1101 4.70 -25.08 19.07
C PRO A 1101 5.73 -25.52 18.02
N VAL A 1102 6.29 -24.56 17.30
CA VAL A 1102 7.34 -24.76 16.29
C VAL A 1102 8.42 -23.70 16.45
N ARG A 1103 9.62 -24.01 15.98
CA ARG A 1103 10.74 -23.07 15.88
C ARG A 1103 11.24 -23.03 14.44
N VAL A 1104 11.41 -21.82 13.89
CA VAL A 1104 12.08 -21.65 12.60
C VAL A 1104 13.58 -21.71 12.86
N ASP A 1105 14.22 -22.79 12.42
CA ASP A 1105 15.67 -22.96 12.54
C ASP A 1105 16.39 -22.16 11.45
N SER A 1106 15.85 -22.11 10.22
CA SER A 1106 16.34 -21.22 9.15
C SER A 1106 15.31 -20.98 8.04
N PHE A 1107 15.47 -19.87 7.31
CA PHE A 1107 14.78 -19.61 6.06
C PHE A 1107 15.65 -18.77 5.11
N ALA A 1108 16.15 -19.39 4.04
CA ALA A 1108 17.18 -18.81 3.18
C ALA A 1108 16.97 -19.14 1.70
N ILE A 1109 17.56 -18.33 0.82
CA ILE A 1109 17.57 -18.56 -0.62
C ILE A 1109 18.48 -19.75 -0.93
N ARG A 1110 17.99 -20.70 -1.72
CA ARG A 1110 18.73 -21.88 -2.18
C ARG A 1110 19.59 -21.51 -3.39
N SER A 1111 20.72 -20.85 -3.15
CA SER A 1111 21.61 -20.38 -4.21
C SER A 1111 22.00 -21.48 -5.21
N GLY A 1112 21.98 -21.15 -6.49
CA GLY A 1112 22.34 -22.07 -7.57
C GLY A 1112 21.26 -23.09 -7.93
N SER A 1113 20.04 -22.96 -7.40
CA SER A 1113 18.92 -23.81 -7.83
C SER A 1113 18.25 -23.35 -9.12
N GLY A 1114 18.45 -22.09 -9.54
CA GLY A 1114 17.91 -21.53 -10.77
C GLY A 1114 18.60 -22.07 -12.03
N GLY A 1115 17.84 -22.28 -13.10
CA GLY A 1115 18.35 -22.77 -14.37
C GLY A 1115 19.26 -21.75 -15.06
N THR A 1116 20.39 -22.21 -15.61
CA THR A 1116 21.32 -21.34 -16.34
C THR A 1116 20.81 -20.98 -17.73
N GLY A 1117 21.05 -19.76 -18.19
CA GLY A 1117 20.74 -19.34 -19.55
C GLY A 1117 21.48 -18.05 -19.89
N ARG A 1118 21.12 -17.39 -20.99
CA ARG A 1118 21.46 -15.97 -21.17
C ARG A 1118 20.84 -15.13 -20.05
N TRP A 1119 19.62 -15.51 -19.68
CA TRP A 1119 18.91 -15.04 -18.50
C TRP A 1119 18.72 -16.22 -17.55
N HIS A 1120 19.06 -16.03 -16.28
CA HIS A 1120 19.03 -17.06 -15.25
C HIS A 1120 17.64 -17.19 -14.66
N GLY A 1121 17.19 -18.42 -14.41
CA GLY A 1121 15.99 -18.67 -13.60
C GLY A 1121 16.24 -18.28 -12.14
N GLY A 1122 15.17 -17.92 -11.43
CA GLY A 1122 15.24 -17.56 -10.01
C GLY A 1122 15.59 -18.78 -9.14
N CYS A 1123 16.24 -18.53 -8.02
CA CYS A 1123 16.53 -19.51 -6.98
C CYS A 1123 15.30 -19.76 -6.09
N GLY A 1124 15.12 -21.01 -5.67
CA GLY A 1124 14.15 -21.42 -4.66
C GLY A 1124 14.61 -21.07 -3.25
N VAL A 1125 14.01 -21.69 -2.25
CA VAL A 1125 14.32 -21.48 -0.83
C VAL A 1125 14.56 -22.81 -0.12
N GLU A 1126 15.26 -22.74 1.01
CA GLU A 1126 15.31 -23.79 2.04
C GLU A 1126 14.68 -23.25 3.32
N ARG A 1127 13.66 -23.94 3.81
CA ARG A 1127 12.97 -23.65 5.07
C ARG A 1127 13.12 -24.83 6.02
N ARG A 1128 13.57 -24.56 7.25
CA ARG A 1128 13.79 -25.56 8.31
C ARG A 1128 12.91 -25.24 9.50
N LEU A 1129 11.95 -26.13 9.78
CA LEU A 1129 10.97 -25.98 10.86
C LEU A 1129 11.11 -27.12 11.86
N ARG A 1130 11.45 -26.77 13.10
CA ARG A 1130 11.54 -27.70 14.22
C ARG A 1130 10.23 -27.76 14.98
N PHE A 1131 9.74 -28.95 15.29
CA PHE A 1131 8.51 -29.14 16.04
C PHE A 1131 8.81 -29.26 17.54
N LEU A 1132 8.01 -28.59 18.38
CA LEU A 1132 8.18 -28.58 19.84
C LEU A 1132 7.12 -29.44 20.56
N GLU A 1133 6.13 -29.90 19.81
CA GLU A 1133 5.09 -30.86 20.21
C GLU A 1133 4.89 -31.87 19.07
N PRO A 1134 4.38 -33.09 19.36
CA PRO A 1134 3.98 -34.02 18.31
C PRO A 1134 2.89 -33.43 17.41
N MET A 1135 3.07 -33.57 16.10
CA MET A 1135 2.16 -33.06 15.08
C MET A 1135 2.13 -33.96 13.84
N THR A 1136 1.08 -33.81 13.05
CA THR A 1136 0.99 -34.35 11.69
C THR A 1136 1.36 -33.23 10.72
N ILE A 1137 2.21 -33.53 9.74
CA ILE A 1137 2.47 -32.66 8.58
C ILE A 1137 1.76 -33.20 7.34
N ALA A 1138 1.32 -32.32 6.46
CA ALA A 1138 0.85 -32.64 5.12
C ALA A 1138 1.47 -31.68 4.10
N LEU A 1139 1.94 -32.24 2.99
CA LEU A 1139 2.64 -31.53 1.93
C LEU A 1139 1.92 -31.72 0.60
N LEU A 1140 1.69 -30.62 -0.12
CA LEU A 1140 1.36 -30.64 -1.54
C LEU A 1140 2.43 -29.81 -2.25
N THR A 1141 3.38 -30.49 -2.88
CA THR A 1141 4.52 -29.89 -3.57
C THR A 1141 4.82 -30.67 -4.86
N ASN A 1142 5.11 -29.95 -5.95
CA ASN A 1142 5.53 -30.52 -7.23
C ASN A 1142 7.02 -30.28 -7.52
N HIS A 1143 7.49 -30.74 -8.68
CA HIS A 1143 8.87 -30.66 -9.13
C HIS A 1143 9.89 -31.29 -8.18
N ARG A 1144 9.50 -32.41 -7.59
CA ARG A 1144 10.35 -33.39 -6.89
C ARG A 1144 10.82 -34.49 -7.84
N ARG A 1145 10.13 -34.71 -8.97
CA ARG A 1145 10.52 -35.65 -10.04
C ARG A 1145 10.83 -34.96 -11.36
N VAL A 1146 9.94 -34.08 -11.85
CA VAL A 1146 10.08 -33.38 -13.13
C VAL A 1146 10.67 -32.00 -12.90
N ALA A 1147 11.78 -31.65 -13.55
CA ALA A 1147 12.44 -30.36 -13.35
C ALA A 1147 11.67 -29.24 -14.08
N PRO A 1148 11.57 -28.02 -13.50
CA PRO A 1148 10.96 -26.90 -14.20
C PRO A 1148 11.68 -26.60 -15.50
N TYR A 1149 10.96 -26.49 -16.61
CA TYR A 1149 11.60 -26.44 -17.93
C TYR A 1149 12.31 -25.09 -18.17
N GLY A 1150 13.46 -25.15 -18.86
CA GLY A 1150 14.08 -23.96 -19.47
C GLY A 1150 13.47 -23.66 -20.83
N MET A 1151 13.70 -22.45 -21.36
CA MET A 1151 13.15 -22.02 -22.65
C MET A 1151 14.22 -21.43 -23.57
N ALA A 1152 14.01 -21.54 -24.88
CA ALA A 1152 14.89 -20.97 -25.92
C ALA A 1152 16.38 -21.39 -25.78
N GLY A 1153 16.65 -22.59 -25.26
CA GLY A 1153 18.00 -23.10 -25.01
C GLY A 1153 18.55 -22.88 -23.60
N GLY A 1154 17.76 -22.28 -22.70
CA GLY A 1154 18.08 -22.23 -21.27
C GLY A 1154 17.89 -23.59 -20.59
N ALA A 1155 18.65 -23.82 -19.52
CA ALA A 1155 18.63 -25.04 -18.73
C ALA A 1155 17.44 -25.07 -17.75
N PRO A 1156 16.94 -26.27 -17.38
CA PRO A 1156 15.89 -26.40 -16.38
C PRO A 1156 16.36 -25.96 -14.99
N GLY A 1157 15.39 -25.59 -14.14
CA GLY A 1157 15.63 -25.35 -12.72
C GLY A 1157 15.92 -26.63 -11.95
N ALA A 1158 16.52 -26.52 -10.78
CA ALA A 1158 16.76 -27.68 -9.91
C ALA A 1158 15.46 -28.17 -9.27
N LEU A 1159 15.35 -29.50 -9.09
CA LEU A 1159 14.26 -30.13 -8.35
C LEU A 1159 14.22 -29.65 -6.89
N GLY A 1160 13.02 -29.60 -6.32
CA GLY A 1160 12.80 -29.47 -4.89
C GLY A 1160 13.01 -30.80 -4.15
N VAL A 1161 13.09 -30.75 -2.82
CA VAL A 1161 13.24 -31.91 -1.94
C VAL A 1161 12.54 -31.64 -0.61
N ASN A 1162 11.81 -32.62 -0.09
CA ASN A 1162 11.23 -32.59 1.25
C ASN A 1162 11.87 -33.69 2.10
N SER A 1163 12.22 -33.39 3.35
CA SER A 1163 12.74 -34.41 4.27
C SER A 1163 12.49 -34.06 5.74
N ILE A 1164 12.40 -35.08 6.59
CA ILE A 1164 12.42 -34.92 8.04
C ILE A 1164 13.79 -35.36 8.57
N GLU A 1165 14.42 -34.50 9.36
CA GLU A 1165 15.56 -34.87 10.19
C GLU A 1165 15.02 -35.26 11.56
N ARG A 1166 15.17 -36.54 11.90
CA ARG A 1166 14.71 -37.10 13.16
C ARG A 1166 15.71 -36.82 14.28
N VAL A 1167 15.23 -36.75 15.52
CA VAL A 1167 16.09 -36.53 16.70
C VAL A 1167 17.22 -37.58 16.84
N ASP A 1168 16.98 -38.81 16.40
CA ASP A 1168 17.99 -39.89 16.42
C ASP A 1168 19.08 -39.75 15.32
N GLY A 1169 19.00 -38.70 14.51
CA GLY A 1169 19.90 -38.40 13.40
C GLY A 1169 19.53 -39.08 12.09
N THR A 1170 18.42 -39.83 12.03
CA THR A 1170 17.93 -40.39 10.77
C THR A 1170 17.30 -39.32 9.88
N HIS A 1171 17.44 -39.49 8.56
CA HIS A 1171 16.84 -38.61 7.55
C HIS A 1171 15.79 -39.39 6.76
N GLU A 1172 14.56 -38.89 6.76
CA GLU A 1172 13.43 -39.46 6.03
C GLU A 1172 13.08 -38.53 4.86
N THR A 1173 13.28 -38.99 3.63
CA THR A 1173 12.86 -38.24 2.44
C THR A 1173 11.37 -38.44 2.20
N LEU A 1174 10.64 -37.34 2.02
CA LEU A 1174 9.21 -37.34 1.72
C LEU A 1174 8.97 -37.14 0.22
N ALA A 1175 7.84 -37.67 -0.26
CA ALA A 1175 7.36 -37.43 -1.62
C ALA A 1175 6.88 -35.97 -1.80
N GLY A 1176 6.50 -35.62 -3.03
CA GLY A 1176 5.92 -34.31 -3.35
C GLY A 1176 4.56 -34.09 -2.70
N CYS A 1177 3.70 -35.10 -2.79
CA CYS A 1177 2.43 -35.20 -2.08
C CYS A 1177 2.60 -36.25 -0.97
N ASP A 1178 2.68 -35.80 0.29
CA ASP A 1178 3.00 -36.69 1.41
C ASP A 1178 2.41 -36.22 2.74
N ALA A 1179 2.36 -37.12 3.72
CA ALA A 1179 2.02 -36.79 5.10
C ALA A 1179 2.87 -37.63 6.07
N ALA A 1180 3.24 -37.04 7.20
CA ALA A 1180 4.10 -37.70 8.18
C ALA A 1180 3.81 -37.22 9.60
N GLU A 1181 4.06 -38.11 10.56
CA GLU A 1181 4.07 -37.77 11.97
C GLU A 1181 5.46 -37.27 12.36
N VAL A 1182 5.53 -36.16 13.09
CA VAL A 1182 6.75 -35.56 13.62
C VAL A 1182 6.71 -35.54 15.15
N GLY A 1183 7.82 -35.91 15.77
CA GLY A 1183 8.01 -35.83 17.22
C GLY A 1183 8.53 -34.48 17.68
N VAL A 1184 8.70 -34.35 18.99
CA VAL A 1184 9.41 -33.20 19.59
C VAL A 1184 10.86 -33.20 19.09
N ASP A 1185 11.33 -32.03 18.69
CA ASP A 1185 12.66 -31.73 18.12
C ASP A 1185 12.98 -32.32 16.75
N ASP A 1186 12.03 -33.01 16.09
CA ASP A 1186 12.16 -33.33 14.66
C ASP A 1186 12.13 -32.04 13.81
N VAL A 1187 12.83 -32.06 12.67
CA VAL A 1187 12.94 -30.90 11.77
C VAL A 1187 12.44 -31.24 10.38
N LEU A 1188 11.40 -30.54 9.91
CA LEU A 1188 11.03 -30.54 8.50
C LEU A 1188 11.98 -29.61 7.73
N VAL A 1189 12.62 -30.16 6.71
CA VAL A 1189 13.46 -29.44 5.74
C VAL A 1189 12.75 -29.43 4.40
N LEU A 1190 12.31 -28.25 3.97
CA LEU A 1190 11.61 -28.04 2.71
C LEU A 1190 12.49 -27.21 1.77
N ARG A 1191 12.95 -27.84 0.68
CA ARG A 1191 13.71 -27.20 -0.40
C ARG A 1191 12.81 -27.04 -1.61
N THR A 1192 12.50 -25.81 -1.99
CA THR A 1192 11.67 -25.53 -3.16
C THR A 1192 12.50 -25.59 -4.46
N PRO A 1193 11.86 -25.82 -5.62
CA PRO A 1193 12.56 -25.84 -6.90
C PRO A 1193 13.04 -24.44 -7.32
N GLY A 1194 14.02 -24.40 -8.23
CA GLY A 1194 14.36 -23.15 -8.93
C GLY A 1194 13.54 -22.96 -10.20
N GLY A 1195 13.50 -21.76 -10.75
CA GLY A 1195 12.90 -21.50 -12.06
C GLY A 1195 13.84 -21.90 -13.21
N GLY A 1196 13.29 -22.12 -14.40
CA GLY A 1196 14.05 -22.40 -15.62
C GLY A 1196 14.75 -21.16 -16.19
N GLY A 1197 15.91 -21.37 -16.83
CA GLY A 1197 16.65 -20.33 -17.54
C GLY A 1197 16.10 -20.06 -18.94
N TYR A 1198 16.47 -18.91 -19.53
CA TYR A 1198 16.06 -18.50 -20.88
C TYR A 1198 17.27 -18.19 -21.76
N GLY A 1199 17.26 -18.72 -22.99
CA GLY A 1199 18.32 -18.52 -23.97
C GLY A 1199 19.55 -19.39 -23.69
N ALA A 1200 20.29 -19.75 -24.74
CA ALA A 1200 21.57 -20.44 -24.58
C ALA A 1200 22.55 -19.57 -23.75
N PRO A 1201 23.28 -20.15 -22.78
CA PRO A 1201 24.33 -19.45 -22.06
C PRO A 1201 25.34 -18.82 -23.04
N ALA A 1202 25.88 -17.65 -22.73
CA ALA A 1202 27.03 -17.14 -23.49
C ALA A 1202 28.17 -18.16 -23.35
N GLY A 1203 28.70 -18.65 -24.48
CA GLY A 1203 29.87 -19.52 -24.43
C GLY A 1203 31.06 -18.75 -23.87
N ASP A 1204 31.73 -19.32 -22.86
CA ASP A 1204 32.96 -18.80 -22.26
C ASP A 1204 34.09 -18.58 -23.28
#